data_AF-A0AAD7LVD0-F1
#
_entry.id   AF-A0AAD7LVD0-F1
#
_cell.length_a   1.000
_cell.length_b   1.000
_cell.length_c   1.000
_cell.angle_alpha   90.00
_cell.angle_beta   90.00
_cell.angle_gamma   90.00
#
_symmetry.space_group_name_H-M   'P 1'
#
loop_
_entity.id
_entity.type
_entity.pdbx_description
1 polymer ?
#
loop_
_entity_poly.entity_id
_entity_poly.type
_entity_poly.pdbx_seq_one_letter_code
_entity_poly.pdbx_strand_id
1 'polypeptide(L)'
;MMIVQMDKMSAPPRERAQRLYEKNIELENKRRRSAQARVPSDPNTWQQMRENYEVIILEDPDLSEKHNIDYALWLLHYKRIEELRGHFNSAHASTVSPSSQGVKGPSRPDRVTKIRMQFKTFLSEASGFFHDLIVKIRAKYGIPLDYFSEGSENWNVMEKDGKKSADMKKGLFFCHRCYIYLGDLARYKGLYGEGDSKYREYATASSYYLQAASLWPSSGNPHHQLAILASYSGDDLVAVYRYFRSLAVDSPFTTARDNLIVAFEKNRQSYSQLPGDVKVSAVKESRARLTGKGRGKVEAKLTSRDTSVEAGLGKQGASSTHLIHKLFRTQFVRLNGILFTRTSLETFAEVLSFVSNGLHELLSSGPEEGLNFGSDVHENGLFIVRVISILIFTVHNVIKEAEGQTYAEIVQRAVLLQNSFTAAFELVGHIMERCSQLHDPSSSYLLPGILVFVEWLACCTDLAAGNDTDENQATVRSKFWNGCIYFLNKLLSSGAMPIEDDEEVACFHNMSSYEEGETENRLALWEDFELRGFVPLLPAQTILDFSRKHFFGGDVVKERKARVKRIFAAGKSLANVVRVDKQTIYFNSKVKKFMIGVEPQRTDDLMLNAFSGEENVLQEIPVETTKLGSLQPKPLQYIEEEEEEEDEVIVFKPIVVETQNDVVSSKWAPYEGLKPIQNSYGGDPKVHGSFTSAALDSLQQTHMPLSVG
;
A
#
# COMPACT_ATOMS: atom_id res chain seq x y z
N MET A 1 67.80 6.20 27.65
CA MET A 1 67.12 6.84 26.51
C MET A 1 65.89 5.99 26.22
N MET A 2 64.71 6.43 26.68
CA MET A 2 63.46 5.68 26.57
C MET A 2 62.95 5.72 25.13
N ILE A 3 62.70 4.54 24.57
CA ILE A 3 61.95 4.36 23.33
C ILE A 3 60.47 4.53 23.69
N VAL A 4 59.88 5.64 23.23
CA VAL A 4 58.43 5.86 23.31
C VAL A 4 57.79 5.04 22.18
N GLN A 5 57.18 3.92 22.57
CA GLN A 5 56.27 3.16 21.74
C GLN A 5 54.91 3.89 21.78
N MET A 6 54.60 4.69 20.75
CA MET A 6 53.26 5.23 20.57
C MET A 6 52.37 4.11 20.01
N ASP A 7 51.69 3.40 20.89
CA ASP A 7 50.51 2.60 20.56
C ASP A 7 49.41 3.54 20.04
N LYS A 8 49.21 3.53 18.72
CA LYS A 8 47.94 3.91 18.08
C LYS A 8 47.37 2.68 17.39
N MET A 9 46.99 1.66 18.16
CA MET A 9 45.97 0.73 17.68
C MET A 9 44.61 1.37 17.96
N SER A 10 43.93 1.82 16.91
CA SER A 10 42.52 2.19 16.97
C SER A 10 41.74 1.02 17.56
N ALA A 11 40.86 1.28 18.53
CA ALA A 11 39.96 0.26 19.06
C ALA A 11 39.22 -0.47 17.90
N PRO A 12 38.95 -1.77 18.02
CA PRO A 12 38.18 -2.51 17.03
C PRO A 12 36.88 -1.75 16.66
N PRO A 13 36.45 -1.74 15.38
CA PRO A 13 35.26 -0.98 14.94
C PRO A 13 34.02 -1.20 15.82
N ARG A 14 33.80 -2.43 16.27
CA ARG A 14 32.73 -2.81 17.20
C ARG A 14 32.82 -2.15 18.58
N GLU A 15 34.01 -2.13 19.18
CA GLU A 15 34.22 -1.46 20.47
C GLU A 15 34.05 0.05 20.35
N ARG A 16 34.49 0.62 19.23
CA ARG A 16 34.29 2.05 18.94
C ARG A 16 32.81 2.38 18.81
N ALA A 17 32.05 1.62 18.03
CA ALA A 17 30.61 1.80 17.88
C ALA A 17 29.87 1.72 19.21
N GLN A 18 30.19 0.74 20.06
CA GLN A 18 29.62 0.61 21.40
C GLN A 18 29.90 1.83 22.29
N ARG A 19 31.14 2.32 22.33
CA ARG A 19 31.50 3.53 23.09
C ARG A 19 30.77 4.77 22.59
N LEU A 20 30.56 4.90 21.28
CA LEU A 20 29.82 6.01 20.68
C LEU A 20 28.33 5.95 21.04
N TYR A 21 27.75 4.74 21.09
CA TYR A 21 26.37 4.54 21.52
C TYR A 21 26.17 4.96 22.99
N GLU A 22 27.04 4.50 23.89
CA GLU A 22 27.03 4.89 25.31
C GLU A 22 27.19 6.40 25.48
N LYS A 23 28.09 7.02 24.70
CA LYS A 23 28.27 8.47 24.67
C LYS A 23 26.99 9.20 24.24
N ASN A 24 26.26 8.68 23.24
CA ASN A 24 24.99 9.29 22.81
C ASN A 24 23.91 9.21 23.88
N ILE A 25 23.84 8.10 24.64
CA ILE A 25 22.95 7.99 25.80
C ILE A 25 23.30 9.05 26.86
N GLU A 26 24.60 9.25 27.15
CA GLU A 26 25.05 10.27 28.09
C GLU A 26 24.68 11.69 27.63
N LEU A 27 24.88 11.99 26.35
CA LEU A 27 24.54 13.29 25.74
C LEU A 27 23.03 13.55 25.79
N GLU A 28 22.19 12.55 25.47
CA GLU A 28 20.72 12.68 25.57
C GLU A 28 20.28 12.92 27.03
N ASN A 29 20.88 12.21 27.99
CA ASN A 29 20.60 12.40 29.41
C ASN A 29 21.04 13.78 29.92
N LYS A 30 22.15 14.33 29.41
CA LYS A 30 22.56 15.72 29.69
C LYS A 30 21.56 16.71 29.09
N ARG A 31 21.17 16.53 27.83
CA ARG A 31 20.18 17.37 27.14
C ARG A 31 18.84 17.40 27.90
N ARG A 32 18.34 16.24 28.32
CA ARG A 32 17.10 16.11 29.10
C ARG A 32 17.18 16.86 30.44
N ARG A 33 18.30 16.73 31.16
CA ARG A 33 18.55 17.47 32.42
C ARG A 33 18.60 18.98 32.21
N SER A 34 19.28 19.45 31.15
CA SER A 34 19.31 20.88 30.80
C SER A 34 17.92 21.42 30.47
N ALA A 35 17.11 20.68 29.71
CA ALA A 35 15.74 21.04 29.39
C ALA A 35 14.85 21.15 30.65
N GLN A 36 14.94 20.18 31.58
CA GLN A 36 14.26 20.22 32.87
C GLN A 36 14.69 21.42 33.73
N ALA A 37 15.99 21.73 33.72
CA ALA A 37 16.55 22.88 34.42
C ALA A 37 16.27 24.23 33.73
N ARG A 38 15.63 24.24 32.54
CA ARG A 38 15.44 25.42 31.68
C ARG A 38 16.75 26.15 31.35
N VAL A 39 17.84 25.41 31.26
CA VAL A 39 19.17 25.91 30.89
C VAL A 39 19.41 25.59 29.41
N PRO A 40 19.94 26.53 28.60
CA PRO A 40 20.34 26.24 27.23
C PRO A 40 21.35 25.09 27.19
N SER A 41 21.05 24.05 26.41
CA SER A 41 22.02 22.97 26.15
C SER A 41 23.13 23.47 25.22
N ASP A 42 24.30 22.82 25.27
CA ASP A 42 25.40 23.08 24.35
C ASP A 42 24.92 22.94 22.87
N PRO A 43 25.05 24.00 22.04
CA PRO A 43 24.64 23.97 20.63
C PRO A 43 25.26 22.83 19.83
N ASN A 44 26.46 22.36 20.22
CA ASN A 44 27.18 21.32 19.51
C ASN A 44 26.73 19.90 19.88
N THR A 45 25.97 19.73 20.97
CA THR A 45 25.54 18.39 21.43
C THR A 45 24.72 17.66 20.37
N TRP A 46 23.80 18.35 19.70
CA TRP A 46 22.98 17.76 18.64
C TRP A 46 23.83 17.26 17.46
N GLN A 47 24.79 18.08 17.02
CA GLN A 47 25.71 17.74 15.94
C GLN A 47 26.56 16.51 16.30
N GLN A 48 27.12 16.48 17.51
CA GLN A 48 27.91 15.35 18.00
C GLN A 48 27.09 14.06 18.04
N MET A 49 25.85 14.13 18.53
CA MET A 49 24.96 12.94 18.56
C MET A 49 24.69 12.41 17.16
N ARG A 50 24.43 13.30 16.20
CA ARG A 50 24.21 12.95 14.79
C ARG A 50 25.42 12.25 14.17
N GLU A 51 26.60 12.82 14.33
CA GLU A 51 27.87 12.26 13.82
C GLU A 51 28.18 10.89 14.44
N ASN A 52 27.95 10.73 15.75
CA ASN A 52 28.14 9.45 16.43
C ASN A 52 27.22 8.37 15.86
N TYR A 53 25.93 8.68 15.62
CA TYR A 53 25.00 7.72 15.01
C TYR A 53 25.39 7.35 13.58
N GLU A 54 25.81 8.31 12.77
CA GLU A 54 26.34 8.04 11.43
C GLU A 54 27.50 7.05 11.47
N VAL A 55 28.48 7.28 12.36
CA VAL A 55 29.63 6.38 12.51
C VAL A 55 29.18 4.98 12.93
N ILE A 56 28.21 4.85 13.83
CA ILE A 56 27.70 3.54 14.26
C ILE A 56 27.09 2.77 13.08
N ILE A 57 26.22 3.40 12.28
CA ILE A 57 25.63 2.80 11.07
C ILE A 57 26.73 2.33 10.09
N LEU A 58 27.79 3.14 9.95
CA LEU A 58 28.91 2.89 9.05
C LEU A 58 30.03 2.02 9.63
N GLU A 59 30.02 1.64 10.91
CA GLU A 59 31.05 0.78 11.49
C GLU A 59 30.51 -0.58 11.95
N ASP A 60 29.31 -0.63 12.55
CA ASP A 60 28.73 -1.86 13.10
C ASP A 60 27.24 -2.00 12.74
N PRO A 61 26.92 -2.70 11.64
CA PRO A 61 25.54 -2.89 11.18
C PRO A 61 24.70 -3.70 12.18
N ASP A 62 25.31 -4.66 12.88
CA ASP A 62 24.60 -5.55 13.81
C ASP A 62 24.22 -4.79 15.09
N LEU A 63 25.11 -3.93 15.59
CA LEU A 63 24.79 -3.00 16.67
C LEU A 63 23.72 -1.99 16.24
N SER A 64 23.83 -1.49 15.00
CA SER A 64 22.86 -0.55 14.43
C SER A 64 21.46 -1.14 14.39
N GLU A 65 21.33 -2.38 13.93
CA GLU A 65 20.06 -3.13 13.88
C GLU A 65 19.54 -3.40 15.30
N LYS A 66 20.38 -3.93 16.19
CA LYS A 66 20.00 -4.25 17.58
C LYS A 66 19.42 -3.04 18.34
N HIS A 67 19.96 -1.84 18.10
CA HIS A 67 19.57 -0.64 18.81
C HIS A 67 18.77 0.36 17.95
N ASN A 68 18.32 -0.05 16.76
CA ASN A 68 17.56 0.79 15.81
C ASN A 68 18.19 2.19 15.61
N ILE A 69 19.51 2.22 15.37
CA ILE A 69 20.29 3.46 15.36
C ILE A 69 19.84 4.42 14.25
N ASP A 70 19.41 3.89 13.11
CA ASP A 70 18.82 4.67 12.02
C ASP A 70 17.52 5.37 12.45
N TYR A 71 16.71 4.72 13.31
CA TYR A 71 15.50 5.32 13.88
C TYR A 71 15.86 6.37 14.93
N ALA A 72 16.81 6.06 15.83
CA ALA A 72 17.28 7.01 16.83
C ALA A 72 17.87 8.29 16.19
N LEU A 73 18.57 8.13 15.07
CA LEU A 73 19.06 9.23 14.23
C LEU A 73 17.92 10.06 13.62
N TRP A 74 16.86 9.42 13.14
CA TRP A 74 15.67 10.13 12.68
C TRP A 74 14.95 10.86 13.81
N LEU A 75 14.71 10.21 14.95
CA LEU A 75 14.10 10.84 16.13
C LEU A 75 14.88 12.08 16.61
N LEU A 76 16.21 12.06 16.51
CA LEU A 76 17.04 13.22 16.80
C LEU A 76 16.73 14.42 15.87
N HIS A 77 16.50 14.16 14.58
CA HIS A 77 16.07 15.18 13.62
C HIS A 77 14.61 15.58 13.85
N TYR A 78 13.71 14.62 14.01
CA TYR A 78 12.28 14.81 14.21
C TYR A 78 11.98 15.67 15.44
N LYS A 79 12.63 15.41 16.59
CA LYS A 79 12.49 16.27 17.79
C LYS A 79 12.85 17.73 17.49
N ARG A 80 13.89 17.95 16.67
CA ARG A 80 14.30 19.31 16.26
C ARG A 80 13.30 19.94 15.29
N ILE A 81 12.70 19.15 14.40
CA ILE A 81 11.58 19.58 13.54
C ILE A 81 10.42 20.05 14.41
N GLU A 82 9.98 19.25 15.39
CA GLU A 82 8.87 19.58 16.28
C GLU A 82 9.13 20.85 17.11
N GLU A 83 10.34 21.04 17.62
CA GLU A 83 10.74 22.29 18.29
C GLU A 83 10.56 23.51 17.37
N LEU A 84 11.03 23.43 16.12
CA LEU A 84 10.92 24.51 15.13
C LEU A 84 9.45 24.75 14.71
N ARG A 85 8.66 23.68 14.56
CA ARG A 85 7.22 23.77 14.29
C ARG A 85 6.48 24.43 15.45
N GLY A 86 6.80 24.08 16.69
CA GLY A 86 6.25 24.71 17.89
C GLY A 86 6.57 26.21 17.97
N HIS A 87 7.80 26.61 17.64
CA HIS A 87 8.17 28.03 17.53
C HIS A 87 7.41 28.76 16.42
N PHE A 88 7.28 28.13 15.25
CA PHE A 88 6.54 28.70 14.12
C PHE A 88 5.07 28.90 14.45
N ASN A 89 4.40 27.87 14.98
CA ASN A 89 2.99 27.91 15.35
C ASN A 89 2.72 28.97 16.43
N SER A 90 3.59 29.06 17.43
CA SER A 90 3.50 30.06 18.51
C SER A 90 3.66 31.49 17.98
N ALA A 91 4.62 31.71 17.06
CA ALA A 91 4.82 33.01 16.41
C ALA A 91 3.64 33.37 15.49
N HIS A 92 3.09 32.40 14.77
CA HIS A 92 1.95 32.57 13.87
C HIS A 92 0.64 32.87 14.63
N ALA A 93 0.36 32.15 15.72
CA ALA A 93 -0.81 32.42 16.57
C ALA A 93 -0.77 33.82 17.19
N SER A 94 0.44 34.28 17.55
CA SER A 94 0.66 35.64 18.07
C SER A 94 0.45 36.75 17.02
N THR A 95 0.49 36.42 15.71
CA THR A 95 0.22 37.38 14.63
C THR A 95 -1.25 37.45 14.22
N VAL A 96 -2.03 36.40 14.50
CA VAL A 96 -3.47 36.31 14.14
C VAL A 96 -4.39 36.81 15.27
N SER A 97 -3.89 36.88 16.51
CA SER A 97 -4.65 37.41 17.66
C SER A 97 -4.66 38.95 17.67
N PRO A 98 -5.81 39.65 17.54
CA PRO A 98 -5.86 41.09 17.73
C PRO A 98 -5.83 41.38 19.23
N SER A 99 -4.66 41.70 19.78
CA SER A 99 -4.61 42.18 21.17
C SER A 99 -5.35 43.51 21.27
N SER A 100 -6.46 43.51 22.00
CA SER A 100 -7.14 44.69 22.53
C SER A 100 -6.26 45.38 23.56
N GLN A 101 -5.19 46.05 23.12
CA GLN A 101 -4.49 47.08 23.89
C GLN A 101 -3.71 47.94 22.90
N GLY A 102 -4.15 49.20 22.78
CA GLY A 102 -3.56 50.18 21.89
C GLY A 102 -2.15 50.55 22.32
N VAL A 103 -1.15 49.90 21.71
CA VAL A 103 0.19 50.49 21.48
C VAL A 103 0.62 50.03 20.10
N LYS A 104 0.70 50.96 19.15
CA LYS A 104 1.22 50.72 17.79
C LYS A 104 2.72 50.43 17.86
N GLY A 105 3.10 49.17 18.11
CA GLY A 105 4.41 48.65 17.73
C GLY A 105 4.42 48.25 16.24
N PRO A 106 5.57 48.32 15.54
CA PRO A 106 5.64 47.90 14.15
C PRO A 106 5.21 46.43 14.02
N SER A 107 4.42 46.14 12.99
CA SER A 107 3.92 44.82 12.67
C SER A 107 5.07 43.78 12.67
N ARG A 108 4.85 42.60 13.26
CA ARG A 108 5.86 41.52 13.41
C ARG A 108 5.95 40.45 12.28
N PRO A 109 5.64 40.69 10.98
CA PRO A 109 5.87 39.71 9.90
C PRO A 109 7.31 39.16 9.84
N ASP A 110 8.30 40.00 10.16
CA ASP A 110 9.72 39.65 10.08
C ASP A 110 10.12 38.46 10.97
N ARG A 111 9.47 38.30 12.13
CA ARG A 111 9.76 37.19 13.06
C ARG A 111 9.29 35.85 12.51
N VAL A 112 8.09 35.80 11.93
CA VAL A 112 7.53 34.58 11.32
C VAL A 112 8.36 34.20 10.10
N THR A 113 8.71 35.17 9.25
CA THR A 113 9.59 34.96 8.09
C THR A 113 10.97 34.46 8.51
N LYS A 114 11.55 35.00 9.58
CA LYS A 114 12.84 34.54 10.11
C LYS A 114 12.79 33.10 10.64
N ILE A 115 11.75 32.74 11.40
CA ILE A 115 11.57 31.36 11.91
C ILE A 115 11.34 30.40 10.74
N ARG A 116 10.53 30.80 9.74
CA ARG A 116 10.31 30.02 8.51
C ARG A 116 11.61 29.79 7.76
N MET A 117 12.45 30.81 7.62
CA MET A 117 13.75 30.71 6.96
C MET A 117 14.66 29.74 7.72
N GLN A 118 14.79 29.91 9.04
CA GLN A 118 15.58 29.01 9.89
C GLN A 118 15.12 27.55 9.76
N PHE A 119 13.80 27.32 9.72
CA PHE A 119 13.26 25.98 9.57
C PHE A 119 13.58 25.40 8.19
N LYS A 120 13.40 26.16 7.10
CA LYS A 120 13.76 25.72 5.74
C LYS A 120 15.25 25.42 5.60
N THR A 121 16.11 26.22 6.23
CA THR A 121 17.56 25.99 6.26
C THR A 121 17.87 24.66 6.95
N PHE A 122 17.33 24.43 8.15
CA PHE A 122 17.51 23.17 8.87
C PHE A 122 17.03 21.95 8.06
N LEU A 123 15.84 22.03 7.44
CA LEU A 123 15.32 20.95 6.60
C LEU A 123 16.22 20.67 5.40
N SER A 124 16.87 21.70 4.84
CA SER A 124 17.79 21.55 3.70
C SER A 124 19.14 20.95 4.11
N GLU A 125 19.68 21.36 5.26
CA GLU A 125 20.88 20.77 5.85
C GLU A 125 20.65 19.28 6.20
N ALA A 126 19.49 18.97 6.79
CA ALA A 126 19.09 17.60 7.08
C ALA A 126 18.96 16.76 5.80
N SER A 127 18.35 17.31 4.72
CA SER A 127 18.30 16.61 3.43
C SER A 127 19.71 16.32 2.89
N GLY A 128 20.62 17.30 2.96
CA GLY A 128 22.01 17.13 2.53
C GLY A 128 22.73 16.02 3.31
N PHE A 129 22.52 15.96 4.63
CA PHE A 129 23.06 14.92 5.49
C PHE A 129 22.57 13.52 5.08
N PHE A 130 21.27 13.31 4.86
CA PHE A 130 20.76 11.99 4.48
C PHE A 130 21.18 11.58 3.06
N HIS A 131 21.32 12.51 2.13
CA HIS A 131 21.90 12.21 0.81
C HIS A 131 23.36 11.73 0.93
N ASP A 132 24.18 12.43 1.71
CA ASP A 132 25.57 12.06 1.96
C ASP A 132 25.67 10.70 2.68
N LEU A 133 24.80 10.44 3.66
CA LEU A 133 24.70 9.16 4.33
C LEU A 133 24.36 8.02 3.36
N ILE A 134 23.43 8.22 2.42
CA ILE A 134 23.13 7.24 1.37
C ILE A 134 24.38 6.94 0.55
N VAL A 135 25.14 7.94 0.13
CA VAL A 135 26.38 7.74 -0.65
C VAL A 135 27.40 6.92 0.16
N LYS A 136 27.58 7.22 1.45
CA LYS A 136 28.49 6.49 2.35
C LYS A 136 28.06 5.04 2.58
N ILE A 137 26.77 4.81 2.83
CA ILE A 137 26.18 3.46 2.96
C ILE A 137 26.46 2.67 1.67
N ARG A 138 26.16 3.23 0.51
CA ARG A 138 26.37 2.54 -0.77
C ARG A 138 27.82 2.15 -1.00
N ALA A 139 28.75 3.06 -0.73
CA ALA A 139 30.18 2.78 -0.82
C ALA A 139 30.60 1.66 0.14
N LYS A 140 30.09 1.65 1.37
CA LYS A 140 30.40 0.62 2.38
C LYS A 140 29.88 -0.76 1.99
N TYR A 141 28.64 -0.85 1.52
CA TYR A 141 27.97 -2.12 1.22
C TYR A 141 28.11 -2.55 -0.25
N GLY A 142 28.91 -1.84 -1.05
CA GLY A 142 29.17 -2.19 -2.45
C GLY A 142 27.95 -2.02 -3.37
N ILE A 143 27.01 -1.13 -3.03
CA ILE A 143 25.81 -0.85 -3.82
C ILE A 143 26.20 0.12 -4.95
N PRO A 144 26.12 -0.28 -6.24
CA PRO A 144 26.55 0.55 -7.36
C PRO A 144 25.84 1.90 -7.40
N LEU A 145 26.54 2.95 -7.87
CA LEU A 145 25.98 4.30 -8.10
C LEU A 145 24.78 4.28 -9.08
N ASP A 146 24.75 3.32 -9.99
CA ASP A 146 23.67 3.14 -10.97
C ASP A 146 22.56 2.19 -10.50
N TYR A 147 22.66 1.62 -9.29
CA TYR A 147 21.56 0.83 -8.72
C TYR A 147 20.24 1.63 -8.71
N PHE A 148 20.33 2.96 -8.55
CA PHE A 148 19.20 3.89 -8.62
C PHE A 148 19.06 4.63 -9.96
N SER A 149 20.05 4.58 -10.86
CA SER A 149 20.05 5.28 -12.16
C SER A 149 19.53 4.40 -13.30
N GLU A 150 18.82 4.99 -14.26
CA GLU A 150 18.33 4.31 -15.46
C GLU A 150 19.51 3.91 -16.37
N GLY A 151 19.83 2.61 -16.44
CA GLY A 151 20.77 2.04 -17.43
C GLY A 151 22.01 1.36 -16.87
N SER A 152 21.92 0.08 -16.48
CA SER A 152 23.07 -0.84 -16.52
C SER A 152 22.61 -2.31 -16.42
N GLU A 153 23.01 -3.15 -17.37
CA GLU A 153 22.46 -4.49 -17.65
C GLU A 153 23.18 -5.68 -16.97
N ASN A 154 24.09 -5.46 -16.00
CA ASN A 154 25.05 -6.51 -15.62
C ASN A 154 24.97 -6.96 -14.16
N TRP A 155 23.93 -7.70 -13.71
CA TRP A 155 23.90 -8.15 -12.29
C TRP A 155 23.61 -9.63 -12.00
N ASN A 156 23.49 -10.49 -13.01
CA ASN A 156 23.27 -11.94 -12.85
C ASN A 156 24.47 -12.72 -12.23
N VAL A 157 25.49 -12.04 -11.70
CA VAL A 157 26.77 -12.66 -11.29
C VAL A 157 26.96 -12.72 -9.76
N MET A 158 26.22 -11.96 -8.95
CA MET A 158 26.56 -11.78 -7.53
C MET A 158 25.81 -12.68 -6.52
N GLU A 159 24.87 -13.49 -6.97
CA GLU A 159 24.08 -14.36 -6.09
C GLU A 159 24.85 -15.59 -5.55
N LYS A 160 26.06 -15.84 -6.08
CA LYS A 160 26.92 -16.96 -5.67
C LYS A 160 27.66 -16.78 -4.33
N ASP A 161 27.59 -15.60 -3.70
CA ASP A 161 28.35 -15.27 -2.49
C ASP A 161 27.41 -14.80 -1.35
N GLY A 162 26.87 -15.75 -0.57
CA GLY A 162 25.78 -15.53 0.38
C GLY A 162 26.04 -14.45 1.45
N LYS A 163 27.30 -14.24 1.85
CA LYS A 163 27.67 -13.18 2.81
C LYS A 163 27.56 -11.78 2.20
N LYS A 164 28.01 -11.60 0.95
CA LYS A 164 27.89 -10.33 0.22
C LYS A 164 26.43 -9.95 -0.05
N SER A 165 25.58 -10.95 -0.27
CA SER A 165 24.13 -10.75 -0.44
C SER A 165 23.47 -10.21 0.83
N ALA A 166 23.82 -10.72 2.02
CA ALA A 166 23.27 -10.26 3.29
C ALA A 166 23.68 -8.82 3.63
N ASP A 167 24.96 -8.48 3.45
CA ASP A 167 25.47 -7.12 3.68
C ASP A 167 24.84 -6.11 2.71
N MET A 168 24.66 -6.47 1.44
CA MET A 168 23.98 -5.63 0.47
C MET A 168 22.51 -5.37 0.85
N LYS A 169 21.78 -6.40 1.33
CA LYS A 169 20.39 -6.24 1.82
C LYS A 169 20.30 -5.27 3.00
N LYS A 170 21.25 -5.33 3.94
CA LYS A 170 21.34 -4.36 5.05
C LYS A 170 21.57 -2.94 4.54
N GLY A 171 22.50 -2.75 3.60
CA GLY A 171 22.73 -1.45 2.97
C GLY A 171 21.48 -0.89 2.27
N LEU A 172 20.75 -1.73 1.55
CA LEU A 172 19.49 -1.35 0.88
C LEU A 172 18.41 -0.96 1.89
N PHE A 173 18.31 -1.67 3.02
CA PHE A 173 17.40 -1.34 4.12
C PHE A 173 17.70 0.06 4.71
N PHE A 174 18.98 0.37 4.99
CA PHE A 174 19.34 1.70 5.48
C PHE A 174 19.07 2.80 4.43
N CYS A 175 19.33 2.54 3.14
CA CYS A 175 18.96 3.47 2.07
C CYS A 175 17.44 3.70 2.02
N HIS A 176 16.64 2.63 2.11
CA HIS A 176 15.17 2.72 2.17
C HIS A 176 14.71 3.65 3.30
N ARG A 177 15.25 3.48 4.51
CA ARG A 177 14.95 4.34 5.67
C ARG A 177 15.33 5.79 5.41
N CYS A 178 16.53 6.04 4.87
CA CYS A 178 16.97 7.39 4.51
C CYS A 178 16.04 8.05 3.48
N TYR A 179 15.54 7.30 2.50
CA TYR A 179 14.59 7.83 1.52
C TYR A 179 13.22 8.17 2.13
N ILE A 180 12.72 7.40 3.11
CA ILE A 180 11.53 7.79 3.88
C ILE A 180 11.77 9.15 4.56
N TYR A 181 12.89 9.29 5.26
CA TYR A 181 13.23 10.53 5.96
C TYR A 181 13.41 11.72 5.02
N LEU A 182 14.03 11.52 3.86
CA LEU A 182 14.13 12.54 2.80
C LEU A 182 12.75 12.95 2.29
N GLY A 183 11.84 11.99 2.13
CA GLY A 183 10.44 12.23 1.80
C GLY A 183 9.73 13.07 2.86
N ASP A 184 9.91 12.75 4.14
CA ASP A 184 9.33 13.49 5.26
C ASP A 184 9.86 14.93 5.32
N LEU A 185 11.17 15.10 5.16
CA LEU A 185 11.81 16.42 5.11
C LEU A 185 11.26 17.27 3.95
N ALA A 186 11.11 16.69 2.75
CA ALA A 186 10.52 17.37 1.60
C ALA A 186 9.02 17.69 1.84
N ARG A 187 8.26 16.78 2.45
CA ARG A 187 6.87 17.02 2.84
C ARG A 187 6.76 18.17 3.84
N TYR A 188 7.62 18.25 4.85
CA TYR A 188 7.66 19.40 5.76
C TYR A 188 8.05 20.69 5.03
N LYS A 189 9.02 20.67 4.10
CA LYS A 189 9.33 21.85 3.26
C LYS A 189 8.11 22.32 2.48
N GLY A 190 7.29 21.39 1.97
CA GLY A 190 6.03 21.70 1.29
C GLY A 190 4.96 22.30 2.20
N LEU A 191 4.78 21.76 3.42
CA LEU A 191 3.81 22.27 4.41
C LEU A 191 4.08 23.72 4.83
N TYR A 192 5.36 24.10 4.90
CA TYR A 192 5.81 25.46 5.24
C TYR A 192 6.28 26.25 4.00
N GLY A 193 5.97 25.75 2.81
CA GLY A 193 6.20 26.38 1.51
C GLY A 193 5.14 27.42 1.18
N GLU A 194 5.44 28.28 0.20
CA GLU A 194 4.50 29.30 -0.30
C GLU A 194 4.32 29.13 -1.82
N GLY A 195 3.10 29.36 -2.32
CA GLY A 195 2.77 29.27 -3.74
C GLY A 195 3.16 27.93 -4.38
N ASP A 196 3.72 28.00 -5.59
CA ASP A 196 4.11 26.84 -6.40
C ASP A 196 5.23 25.99 -5.79
N SER A 197 5.97 26.52 -4.81
CA SER A 197 6.99 25.77 -4.08
C SER A 197 6.38 24.55 -3.39
N LYS A 198 5.15 24.64 -2.89
CA LYS A 198 4.48 23.54 -2.19
C LYS A 198 4.35 22.28 -3.06
N TYR A 199 3.88 22.45 -4.29
CA TYR A 199 3.66 21.32 -5.20
C TYR A 199 4.98 20.67 -5.63
N ARG A 200 6.04 21.47 -5.85
CA ARG A 200 7.38 20.93 -6.16
C ARG A 200 7.95 20.11 -5.02
N GLU A 201 7.78 20.56 -3.78
CA GLU A 201 8.26 19.82 -2.60
C GLU A 201 7.46 18.52 -2.39
N TYR A 202 6.14 18.52 -2.62
CA TYR A 202 5.34 17.29 -2.56
C TYR A 202 5.67 16.30 -3.68
N ALA A 203 5.97 16.78 -4.89
CA ALA A 203 6.46 15.94 -5.97
C ALA A 203 7.83 15.33 -5.61
N THR A 204 8.72 16.12 -4.99
CA THR A 204 10.01 15.65 -4.47
C THR A 204 9.83 14.59 -3.38
N ALA A 205 8.94 14.83 -2.43
CA ALA A 205 8.60 13.86 -1.38
C ALA A 205 8.07 12.54 -1.98
N SER A 206 7.16 12.64 -2.95
CA SER A 206 6.62 11.49 -3.68
C SER A 206 7.73 10.67 -4.36
N SER A 207 8.68 11.33 -5.02
CA SER A 207 9.83 10.66 -5.64
C SER A 207 10.67 9.87 -4.62
N TYR A 208 10.94 10.45 -3.45
CA TYR A 208 11.67 9.74 -2.39
C TYR A 208 10.89 8.55 -1.83
N TYR A 209 9.60 8.69 -1.57
CA TYR A 209 8.80 7.55 -1.11
C TYR A 209 8.69 6.44 -2.16
N LEU A 210 8.61 6.77 -3.45
CA LEU A 210 8.64 5.77 -4.52
C LEU A 210 10.00 5.06 -4.61
N GLN A 211 11.11 5.77 -4.40
CA GLN A 211 12.45 5.16 -4.29
C GLN A 211 12.56 4.26 -3.04
N ALA A 212 11.97 4.66 -1.91
CA ALA A 212 11.89 3.82 -0.73
C ALA A 212 11.07 2.54 -1.01
N ALA A 213 9.90 2.66 -1.62
CA ALA A 213 9.04 1.52 -1.97
C ALA A 213 9.72 0.54 -2.94
N SER A 214 10.48 1.05 -3.92
CA SER A 214 11.18 0.18 -4.89
C SER A 214 12.34 -0.59 -4.25
N LEU A 215 12.98 -0.01 -3.22
CA LEU A 215 14.05 -0.63 -2.46
C LEU A 215 13.58 -1.74 -1.53
N TRP A 216 12.45 -1.51 -0.86
CA TRP A 216 11.88 -2.45 0.10
C TRP A 216 10.37 -2.61 -0.11
N PRO A 217 9.96 -3.36 -1.15
CA PRO A 217 8.54 -3.48 -1.53
C PRO A 217 7.66 -4.11 -0.45
N SER A 218 8.25 -4.87 0.48
CA SER A 218 7.56 -5.48 1.61
C SER A 218 7.16 -4.47 2.72
N SER A 219 7.64 -3.22 2.67
CA SER A 219 7.34 -2.20 3.69
C SER A 219 6.11 -1.37 3.34
N GLY A 220 5.18 -1.27 4.29
CA GLY A 220 3.95 -0.47 4.12
C GLY A 220 4.17 1.03 4.27
N ASN A 221 5.20 1.45 5.02
CA ASN A 221 5.43 2.84 5.41
C ASN A 221 5.51 3.80 4.20
N PRO A 222 6.28 3.55 3.12
CA PRO A 222 6.30 4.45 1.97
C PRO A 222 4.92 4.66 1.33
N HIS A 223 4.10 3.61 1.27
CA HIS A 223 2.74 3.71 0.75
C HIS A 223 1.84 4.52 1.69
N HIS A 224 1.96 4.35 3.01
CA HIS A 224 1.29 5.21 3.98
C HIS A 224 1.63 6.70 3.76
N GLN A 225 2.92 7.04 3.62
CA GLN A 225 3.33 8.44 3.41
C GLN A 225 2.82 9.00 2.06
N LEU A 226 2.81 8.18 1.00
CA LEU A 226 2.20 8.55 -0.29
C LEU A 226 0.69 8.80 -0.17
N ALA A 227 -0.02 8.06 0.70
CA ALA A 227 -1.44 8.28 0.96
C ALA A 227 -1.70 9.63 1.65
N ILE A 228 -0.81 10.04 2.56
CA ILE A 228 -0.87 11.37 3.20
C ILE A 228 -0.70 12.48 2.14
N LEU A 229 0.27 12.35 1.23
CA LEU A 229 0.47 13.32 0.14
C LEU A 229 -0.75 13.41 -0.78
N ALA A 230 -1.36 12.27 -1.14
CA ALA A 230 -2.59 12.23 -1.91
C ALA A 230 -3.74 12.94 -1.19
N SER A 231 -3.84 12.74 0.13
CA SER A 231 -4.85 13.40 0.97
C SER A 231 -4.69 14.92 1.01
N TYR A 232 -3.45 15.44 1.05
CA TYR A 232 -3.20 16.89 0.97
C TYR A 232 -3.62 17.51 -0.37
N SER A 233 -3.71 16.69 -1.41
CA SER A 233 -4.14 17.09 -2.75
C SER A 233 -5.65 16.87 -2.99
N GLY A 234 -6.35 16.29 -2.01
CA GLY A 234 -7.78 15.97 -2.10
C GLY A 234 -8.10 14.79 -3.03
N ASP A 235 -7.12 13.94 -3.36
CA ASP A 235 -7.35 12.74 -4.16
C ASP A 235 -7.64 11.54 -3.25
N ASP A 236 -8.90 11.44 -2.82
CA ASP A 236 -9.34 10.40 -1.88
C ASP A 236 -9.20 8.97 -2.46
N LEU A 237 -9.35 8.78 -3.78
CA LEU A 237 -9.18 7.46 -4.42
C LEU A 237 -7.71 7.01 -4.36
N VAL A 238 -6.78 7.92 -4.68
CA VAL A 238 -5.35 7.61 -4.61
C VAL A 238 -4.91 7.42 -3.15
N ALA A 239 -5.46 8.19 -2.21
CA ALA A 239 -5.21 8.00 -0.79
C ALA A 239 -5.65 6.60 -0.32
N VAL A 240 -6.87 6.18 -0.64
CA VAL A 240 -7.37 4.84 -0.30
C VAL A 240 -6.52 3.74 -0.95
N TYR A 241 -6.21 3.87 -2.24
CA TYR A 241 -5.31 2.94 -2.93
C TYR A 241 -3.97 2.78 -2.19
N ARG A 242 -3.34 3.89 -1.81
CA ARG A 242 -2.03 3.86 -1.13
C ARG A 242 -2.14 3.34 0.30
N TYR A 243 -3.19 3.65 1.06
CA TYR A 243 -3.39 3.01 2.36
C TYR A 243 -3.66 1.51 2.25
N PHE A 244 -4.43 1.06 1.26
CA PHE A 244 -4.63 -0.38 1.00
C PHE A 244 -3.31 -1.07 0.65
N ARG A 245 -2.48 -0.46 -0.20
CA ARG A 245 -1.12 -0.93 -0.48
C ARG A 245 -0.27 -1.00 0.78
N SER A 246 -0.39 -0.03 1.68
CA SER A 246 0.30 -0.03 2.97
C SER A 246 -0.11 -1.18 3.90
N LEU A 247 -1.30 -1.76 3.72
CA LEU A 247 -1.83 -2.84 4.55
C LEU A 247 -1.64 -4.24 3.92
N ALA A 248 -1.48 -4.32 2.59
CA ALA A 248 -1.34 -5.57 1.84
C ALA A 248 0.10 -5.79 1.33
N VAL A 249 1.05 -5.67 2.25
CA VAL A 249 2.47 -5.99 2.08
C VAL A 249 2.89 -6.92 3.22
N ASP A 250 4.08 -7.52 3.15
CA ASP A 250 4.56 -8.45 4.19
C ASP A 250 4.76 -7.79 5.56
N SER A 251 5.13 -6.50 5.57
CA SER A 251 5.27 -5.66 6.78
C SER A 251 4.27 -4.50 6.70
N PRO A 252 2.98 -4.73 7.05
CA PRO A 252 1.94 -3.72 7.03
C PRO A 252 2.27 -2.54 7.95
N PHE A 253 1.88 -1.34 7.55
CA PHE A 253 1.88 -0.18 8.44
C PHE A 253 0.48 0.00 9.04
N THR A 254 0.29 -0.43 10.28
CA THR A 254 -1.03 -0.62 10.91
C THR A 254 -1.81 0.68 11.08
N THR A 255 -1.13 1.82 11.30
CA THR A 255 -1.74 3.17 11.38
C THR A 255 -2.56 3.53 10.12
N ALA A 256 -2.26 2.91 8.97
CA ALA A 256 -3.05 3.09 7.76
C ALA A 256 -4.54 2.73 7.96
N ARG A 257 -4.84 1.77 8.85
CA ARG A 257 -6.22 1.35 9.14
C ARG A 257 -7.03 2.47 9.81
N ASP A 258 -6.46 3.16 10.78
CA ASP A 258 -7.12 4.27 11.47
C ASP A 258 -7.31 5.47 10.53
N ASN A 259 -6.29 5.76 9.72
CA ASN A 259 -6.36 6.83 8.73
C ASN A 259 -7.38 6.54 7.63
N LEU A 260 -7.58 5.28 7.25
CA LEU A 260 -8.65 4.86 6.34
C LEU A 260 -10.04 5.10 6.93
N ILE A 261 -10.25 4.80 8.22
CA ILE A 261 -11.53 5.05 8.89
C ILE A 261 -11.89 6.54 8.79
N VAL A 262 -10.92 7.42 9.08
CA VAL A 262 -11.11 8.87 8.97
C VAL A 262 -11.38 9.29 7.51
N ALA A 263 -10.61 8.75 6.55
CA ALA A 263 -10.79 9.06 5.13
C ALA A 263 -12.18 8.63 4.62
N PHE A 264 -12.66 7.46 5.02
CA PHE A 264 -13.99 6.97 4.64
C PHE A 264 -15.12 7.76 5.30
N GLU A 265 -14.97 8.22 6.55
CA GLU A 265 -15.97 9.08 7.18
C GLU A 265 -16.03 10.46 6.51
N LYS A 266 -14.88 11.06 6.16
CA LYS A 266 -14.83 12.29 5.35
C LYS A 266 -15.47 12.08 3.97
N ASN A 267 -15.20 10.96 3.30
CA ASN A 267 -15.81 10.63 2.02
C ASN A 267 -17.33 10.43 2.16
N ARG A 268 -17.82 9.80 3.24
CA ARG A 268 -19.25 9.63 3.51
C ARG A 268 -19.98 10.97 3.61
N GLN A 269 -19.37 11.96 4.26
CA GLN A 269 -19.90 13.34 4.32
C GLN A 269 -19.88 14.01 2.93
N SER A 270 -18.83 13.80 2.15
CA SER A 270 -18.74 14.32 0.78
C SER A 270 -19.78 13.68 -0.14
N TYR A 271 -20.03 12.37 0.02
CA TYR A 271 -21.02 11.61 -0.73
C TYR A 271 -22.47 12.04 -0.40
N SER A 272 -22.76 12.39 0.85
CA SER A 272 -24.10 12.87 1.24
C SER A 272 -24.43 14.26 0.69
N GLN A 273 -23.42 15.07 0.38
CA GLN A 273 -23.57 16.39 -0.21
C GLN A 273 -23.69 16.36 -1.75
N LEU A 274 -23.57 15.19 -2.39
CA LEU A 274 -23.76 15.09 -3.83
C LEU A 274 -25.21 15.42 -4.23
N PRO A 275 -25.45 16.24 -5.27
CA PRO A 275 -26.79 16.63 -5.69
C PRO A 275 -27.71 15.44 -5.94
N GLY A 276 -28.89 15.43 -5.30
CA GLY A 276 -29.86 14.34 -5.37
C GLY A 276 -30.45 14.07 -6.76
N ASP A 277 -30.36 15.01 -7.70
CA ASP A 277 -30.94 14.87 -9.05
C ASP A 277 -30.18 13.89 -9.96
N VAL A 278 -28.96 13.50 -9.61
CA VAL A 278 -28.22 12.43 -10.32
C VAL A 278 -28.59 11.03 -9.79
N LYS A 279 -29.27 10.94 -8.63
CA LYS A 279 -29.76 9.67 -8.06
C LYS A 279 -31.09 9.20 -8.66
N VAL A 280 -31.80 10.04 -9.42
CA VAL A 280 -33.16 9.74 -9.92
C VAL A 280 -33.31 9.86 -11.44
N SER A 281 -32.33 10.42 -12.18
CA SER A 281 -32.50 10.66 -13.62
C SER A 281 -32.31 9.42 -14.53
N ALA A 282 -31.62 8.38 -14.08
CA ALA A 282 -31.34 7.20 -14.94
C ALA A 282 -32.52 6.21 -15.09
N VAL A 283 -33.65 6.41 -14.40
CA VAL A 283 -34.78 5.45 -14.40
C VAL A 283 -36.00 5.94 -15.19
N LYS A 284 -36.03 7.22 -15.63
CA LYS A 284 -37.25 7.81 -16.21
C LYS A 284 -37.27 8.03 -17.73
N GLU A 285 -36.18 7.85 -18.45
CA GLU A 285 -36.16 8.11 -19.90
C GLU A 285 -36.55 6.91 -20.79
N SER A 286 -37.06 5.83 -20.19
CA SER A 286 -37.67 4.70 -20.91
C SER A 286 -39.07 4.36 -20.41
N ARG A 287 -39.93 5.37 -20.17
CA ARG A 287 -41.39 5.16 -20.14
C ARG A 287 -42.18 6.48 -20.28
N ALA A 288 -42.40 6.91 -21.53
CA ALA A 288 -43.67 7.50 -21.99
C ALA A 288 -43.52 8.15 -23.38
N ARG A 289 -43.76 7.37 -24.44
CA ARG A 289 -44.50 7.90 -25.59
C ARG A 289 -45.90 7.34 -25.46
N LEU A 290 -46.90 8.21 -25.29
CA LEU A 290 -48.22 8.15 -25.93
C LEU A 290 -49.09 9.36 -25.50
N THR A 291 -49.39 10.20 -26.50
CA THR A 291 -50.64 10.96 -26.74
C THR A 291 -51.18 11.99 -25.74
N GLY A 292 -51.39 13.23 -26.24
CA GLY A 292 -52.40 14.14 -25.69
C GLY A 292 -52.24 15.61 -26.09
N LYS A 293 -52.90 16.02 -27.18
CA LYS A 293 -53.06 17.43 -27.60
C LYS A 293 -53.77 18.26 -26.52
N GLY A 294 -53.31 19.50 -26.29
CA GLY A 294 -54.06 20.50 -25.52
C GLY A 294 -53.52 21.92 -25.72
N ARG A 295 -54.23 22.73 -26.50
CA ARG A 295 -54.02 24.17 -26.74
C ARG A 295 -54.38 24.97 -25.48
N GLY A 296 -53.60 26.01 -25.15
CA GLY A 296 -53.99 27.06 -24.20
C GLY A 296 -52.92 28.16 -24.10
N LYS A 297 -53.32 29.40 -24.33
CA LYS A 297 -52.51 30.61 -24.59
C LYS A 297 -52.62 31.57 -23.39
N VAL A 298 -51.76 32.61 -23.37
CA VAL A 298 -51.74 33.87 -22.55
C VAL A 298 -50.59 33.85 -21.52
N GLU A 299 -49.42 34.49 -21.66
CA GLU A 299 -48.95 35.82 -22.14
C GLU A 299 -48.82 36.89 -21.02
N ALA A 300 -47.58 37.29 -20.71
CA ALA A 300 -47.06 38.62 -20.29
C ALA A 300 -45.59 38.44 -19.81
N LYS A 301 -44.48 38.80 -20.48
CA LYS A 301 -43.99 39.96 -21.27
C LYS A 301 -43.22 41.00 -20.42
N LEU A 302 -41.88 41.08 -20.60
CA LEU A 302 -41.00 42.26 -20.81
C LEU A 302 -39.51 41.78 -20.73
N THR A 303 -38.77 41.58 -21.84
CA THR A 303 -37.90 42.52 -22.62
C THR A 303 -36.77 43.15 -21.79
N SER A 304 -35.49 43.26 -22.17
CA SER A 304 -34.72 43.19 -23.44
C SER A 304 -33.21 43.23 -23.02
N ARG A 305 -32.16 42.91 -23.79
CA ARG A 305 -31.90 43.05 -25.22
C ARG A 305 -30.62 42.30 -25.59
N ASP A 306 -30.62 41.70 -26.78
CA ASP A 306 -29.54 40.94 -27.41
C ASP A 306 -28.32 41.77 -27.82
N THR A 307 -27.15 41.12 -27.85
CA THR A 307 -26.20 41.25 -28.97
C THR A 307 -25.58 39.87 -29.23
N SER A 308 -25.96 39.28 -30.36
CA SER A 308 -25.40 38.07 -30.96
C SER A 308 -24.06 38.41 -31.63
N VAL A 309 -23.02 37.57 -31.45
CA VAL A 309 -22.29 36.87 -32.53
C VAL A 309 -21.64 35.61 -31.94
N GLU A 310 -21.82 34.50 -32.64
CA GLU A 310 -21.29 33.15 -32.43
C GLU A 310 -19.77 33.06 -32.23
N ALA A 311 -19.33 32.22 -31.29
CA ALA A 311 -18.19 31.29 -31.41
C ALA A 311 -18.08 30.43 -30.13
N GLY A 312 -18.33 29.12 -30.21
CA GLY A 312 -18.04 28.22 -29.09
C GLY A 312 -18.79 26.89 -29.02
N LEU A 313 -19.26 26.31 -30.14
CA LEU A 313 -19.60 24.89 -30.20
C LEU A 313 -18.30 24.08 -30.03
N GLY A 314 -18.02 23.61 -28.82
CA GLY A 314 -16.84 22.77 -28.56
C GLY A 314 -16.45 22.54 -27.09
N LYS A 315 -17.07 23.19 -26.10
CA LYS A 315 -16.63 23.10 -24.68
C LYS A 315 -17.59 22.42 -23.69
N GLN A 316 -18.75 21.90 -24.12
CA GLN A 316 -19.71 21.27 -23.19
C GLN A 316 -19.35 19.81 -22.82
N GLY A 317 -18.79 19.02 -23.74
CA GLY A 317 -18.51 17.58 -23.49
C GLY A 317 -17.39 17.29 -22.49
N ALA A 318 -16.32 18.09 -22.49
CA ALA A 318 -15.18 17.91 -21.57
C ALA A 318 -15.55 18.25 -20.11
N SER A 319 -16.43 19.25 -19.92
CA SER A 319 -16.94 19.64 -18.59
C SER A 319 -17.83 18.54 -17.98
N SER A 320 -18.64 17.87 -18.81
CA SER A 320 -19.50 16.76 -18.38
C SER A 320 -18.69 15.53 -17.96
N THR A 321 -17.71 15.11 -18.77
CA THR A 321 -16.89 13.93 -18.51
C THR A 321 -16.06 14.07 -17.23
N HIS A 322 -15.48 15.25 -17.00
CA HIS A 322 -14.75 15.54 -15.76
C HIS A 322 -15.65 15.47 -14.52
N LEU A 323 -16.89 15.95 -14.62
CA LEU A 323 -17.87 15.86 -13.54
C LEU A 323 -18.25 14.40 -13.24
N ILE A 324 -18.52 13.60 -14.28
CA ILE A 324 -18.82 12.16 -14.14
C ILE A 324 -17.64 11.43 -13.50
N HIS A 325 -16.41 11.73 -13.93
CA HIS A 325 -15.20 11.14 -13.34
C HIS A 325 -15.05 11.49 -11.85
N LYS A 326 -15.34 12.74 -11.47
CA LYS A 326 -15.34 13.17 -10.07
C LYS A 326 -16.43 12.47 -9.24
N LEU A 327 -17.63 12.32 -9.80
CA LEU A 327 -18.73 11.58 -9.15
C LEU A 327 -18.37 10.11 -8.96
N PHE A 328 -17.88 9.45 -10.01
CA PHE A 328 -17.41 8.07 -9.97
C PHE A 328 -16.36 7.87 -8.87
N ARG A 329 -15.32 8.72 -8.81
CA ARG A 329 -14.29 8.65 -7.77
C ARG A 329 -14.89 8.70 -6.36
N THR A 330 -15.82 9.62 -6.13
CA THR A 330 -16.48 9.79 -4.81
C THR A 330 -17.32 8.57 -4.45
N GLN A 331 -18.10 8.05 -5.40
CA GLN A 331 -18.98 6.90 -5.23
C GLN A 331 -18.18 5.59 -5.06
N PHE A 332 -17.10 5.43 -5.81
CA PHE A 332 -16.22 4.25 -5.74
C PHE A 332 -15.50 4.16 -4.38
N VAL A 333 -15.02 5.31 -3.86
CA VAL A 333 -14.48 5.37 -2.50
C VAL A 333 -15.57 5.05 -1.47
N ARG A 334 -16.81 5.55 -1.67
CA ARG A 334 -17.93 5.23 -0.76
C ARG A 334 -18.26 3.74 -0.75
N LEU A 335 -18.28 3.09 -1.90
CA LEU A 335 -18.54 1.65 -2.05
C LEU A 335 -17.54 0.83 -1.24
N ASN A 336 -16.24 1.10 -1.40
CA ASN A 336 -15.19 0.40 -0.66
C ASN A 336 -15.19 0.77 0.83
N GLY A 337 -15.57 2.01 1.17
CA GLY A 337 -15.77 2.41 2.56
C GLY A 337 -16.85 1.59 3.27
N ILE A 338 -18.00 1.36 2.64
CA ILE A 338 -19.08 0.50 3.18
C ILE A 338 -18.56 -0.90 3.51
N LEU A 339 -17.79 -1.49 2.60
CA LEU A 339 -17.23 -2.84 2.77
C LEU A 339 -16.13 -2.89 3.84
N PHE A 340 -15.27 -1.86 3.88
CA PHE A 340 -14.15 -1.79 4.83
C PHE A 340 -14.61 -1.49 6.26
N THR A 341 -15.47 -0.49 6.45
CA THR A 341 -15.97 -0.11 7.79
C THR A 341 -17.12 -0.99 8.26
N ARG A 342 -17.68 -1.83 7.36
CA ARG A 342 -18.82 -2.71 7.61
C ARG A 342 -20.09 -1.97 8.05
N THR A 343 -20.23 -0.70 7.62
CA THR A 343 -21.36 0.17 7.95
C THR A 343 -22.13 0.56 6.70
N SER A 344 -23.44 0.78 6.83
CA SER A 344 -24.33 1.11 5.71
C SER A 344 -24.45 0.04 4.62
N LEU A 345 -24.37 -1.23 4.99
CA LEU A 345 -24.49 -2.36 4.05
C LEU A 345 -25.85 -2.38 3.33
N GLU A 346 -26.89 -1.84 3.95
CA GLU A 346 -28.21 -1.66 3.34
C GLU A 346 -28.18 -0.75 2.09
N THR A 347 -27.20 0.14 1.98
CA THR A 347 -27.03 1.02 0.80
C THR A 347 -26.10 0.45 -0.26
N PHE A 348 -25.51 -0.72 -0.03
CA PHE A 348 -24.47 -1.29 -0.90
C PHE A 348 -24.92 -1.42 -2.36
N ALA A 349 -26.08 -2.05 -2.59
CA ALA A 349 -26.58 -2.29 -3.95
C ALA A 349 -26.88 -1.00 -4.72
N GLU A 350 -27.40 0.03 -4.03
CA GLU A 350 -27.66 1.34 -4.62
C GLU A 350 -26.34 2.03 -5.02
N VAL A 351 -25.36 2.05 -4.11
CA VAL A 351 -24.04 2.66 -4.37
C VAL A 351 -23.31 1.91 -5.49
N LEU A 352 -23.34 0.57 -5.49
CA LEU A 352 -22.75 -0.24 -6.56
C LEU A 352 -23.35 0.11 -7.92
N SER A 353 -24.69 0.24 -8.00
CA SER A 353 -25.37 0.64 -9.24
C SER A 353 -24.89 2.02 -9.74
N PHE A 354 -24.72 3.01 -8.85
CA PHE A 354 -24.17 4.32 -9.25
C PHE A 354 -22.73 4.23 -9.75
N VAL A 355 -21.87 3.48 -9.05
CA VAL A 355 -20.48 3.25 -9.45
C VAL A 355 -20.42 2.55 -10.80
N SER A 356 -21.24 1.51 -10.99
CA SER A 356 -21.33 0.71 -12.22
C SER A 356 -21.76 1.57 -13.41
N ASN A 357 -22.82 2.36 -13.26
CA ASN A 357 -23.29 3.29 -14.29
C ASN A 357 -22.24 4.37 -14.62
N GLY A 358 -21.61 4.97 -13.61
CA GLY A 358 -20.56 5.98 -13.81
C GLY A 358 -19.34 5.39 -14.52
N LEU A 359 -18.94 4.16 -14.18
CA LEU A 359 -17.84 3.46 -14.86
C LEU A 359 -18.20 3.17 -16.33
N HIS A 360 -19.40 2.66 -16.58
CA HIS A 360 -19.87 2.36 -17.93
C HIS A 360 -19.89 3.61 -18.82
N GLU A 361 -20.32 4.76 -18.29
CA GLU A 361 -20.29 6.04 -19.01
C GLU A 361 -18.84 6.51 -19.30
N LEU A 362 -17.94 6.38 -18.33
CA LEU A 362 -16.54 6.78 -18.49
C LEU A 362 -15.74 5.87 -19.43
N LEU A 363 -16.05 4.58 -19.48
CA LEU A 363 -15.38 3.65 -20.39
C LEU A 363 -15.66 3.97 -21.87
N SER A 364 -16.66 4.81 -22.17
CA SER A 364 -17.13 5.14 -23.53
C SER A 364 -17.58 3.91 -24.32
N SER A 365 -18.22 4.11 -25.48
CA SER A 365 -18.61 3.02 -26.38
C SER A 365 -18.03 3.24 -27.78
N GLY A 366 -17.94 2.15 -28.55
CA GLY A 366 -17.46 2.19 -29.94
C GLY A 366 -16.08 1.55 -30.14
N PRO A 367 -15.57 1.58 -31.39
CA PRO A 367 -14.37 0.84 -31.78
C PRO A 367 -13.06 1.49 -31.31
N GLU A 368 -13.09 2.78 -31.02
CA GLU A 368 -11.94 3.58 -30.58
C GLU A 368 -11.93 3.77 -29.07
N GLU A 369 -10.73 3.89 -28.49
CA GLU A 369 -10.54 4.05 -27.05
C GLU A 369 -10.55 5.53 -26.62
N GLY A 370 -11.28 5.87 -25.56
CA GLY A 370 -11.38 7.23 -25.00
C GLY A 370 -10.55 7.39 -23.73
N LEU A 371 -9.82 8.51 -23.61
CA LEU A 371 -8.97 8.84 -22.46
C LEU A 371 -9.73 9.70 -21.43
N ASN A 372 -10.61 9.09 -20.65
CA ASN A 372 -11.50 9.81 -19.73
C ASN A 372 -11.03 9.82 -18.26
N PHE A 373 -10.01 9.03 -17.91
CA PHE A 373 -9.52 8.87 -16.54
C PHE A 373 -8.23 9.64 -16.24
N GLY A 374 -7.52 10.10 -17.28
CA GLY A 374 -6.24 10.79 -17.20
C GLY A 374 -5.90 11.54 -18.48
N SER A 375 -4.81 12.30 -18.46
CA SER A 375 -4.37 13.13 -19.58
C SER A 375 -3.70 12.34 -20.71
N ASP A 376 -3.14 11.17 -20.41
CA ASP A 376 -2.48 10.29 -21.37
C ASP A 376 -2.81 8.80 -21.12
N VAL A 377 -2.37 7.93 -22.02
CA VAL A 377 -2.58 6.47 -21.97
C VAL A 377 -2.06 5.86 -20.66
N HIS A 378 -0.94 6.35 -20.15
CA HIS A 378 -0.32 5.84 -18.94
C HIS A 378 -1.13 6.22 -17.69
N GLU A 379 -1.57 7.47 -17.56
CA GLU A 379 -2.43 7.89 -16.46
C GLU A 379 -3.77 7.14 -16.45
N ASN A 380 -4.34 6.87 -17.63
CA ASN A 380 -5.55 6.06 -17.76
C ASN A 380 -5.29 4.60 -17.34
N GLY A 381 -4.20 3.99 -17.80
CA GLY A 381 -3.83 2.63 -17.39
C GLY A 381 -3.57 2.52 -15.88
N LEU A 382 -2.81 3.47 -15.32
CA LEU A 382 -2.53 3.54 -13.89
C LEU A 382 -3.81 3.70 -13.06
N PHE A 383 -4.76 4.49 -13.53
CA PHE A 383 -6.07 4.62 -12.87
C PHE A 383 -6.78 3.27 -12.78
N ILE A 384 -6.81 2.50 -13.88
CA ILE A 384 -7.47 1.19 -13.93
C ILE A 384 -6.75 0.18 -13.03
N VAL A 385 -5.41 0.16 -13.04
CA VAL A 385 -4.62 -0.68 -12.12
C VAL A 385 -4.94 -0.36 -10.65
N ARG A 386 -5.09 0.92 -10.30
CA ARG A 386 -5.48 1.34 -8.94
C ARG A 386 -6.88 0.90 -8.55
N VAL A 387 -7.86 1.07 -9.44
CA VAL A 387 -9.25 0.62 -9.23
C VAL A 387 -9.28 -0.89 -8.97
N ILE A 388 -8.59 -1.67 -9.81
CA ILE A 388 -8.53 -3.13 -9.68
C ILE A 388 -7.81 -3.55 -8.40
N SER A 389 -6.70 -2.88 -8.05
CA SER A 389 -5.98 -3.15 -6.80
C SER A 389 -6.84 -2.90 -5.56
N ILE A 390 -7.67 -1.84 -5.59
CA ILE A 390 -8.63 -1.57 -4.52
C ILE A 390 -9.64 -2.71 -4.41
N LEU A 391 -10.20 -3.17 -5.53
CA LEU A 391 -11.17 -4.28 -5.53
C LEU A 391 -10.56 -5.60 -5.03
N ILE A 392 -9.34 -5.93 -5.47
CA ILE A 392 -8.60 -7.10 -4.99
C ILE A 392 -8.35 -6.99 -3.48
N PHE A 393 -7.88 -5.83 -3.00
CA PHE A 393 -7.65 -5.62 -1.57
C PHE A 393 -8.93 -5.77 -0.76
N THR A 394 -10.06 -5.23 -1.24
CA THR A 394 -11.34 -5.31 -0.54
C THR A 394 -11.75 -6.77 -0.31
N VAL A 395 -11.58 -7.65 -1.31
CA VAL A 395 -11.81 -9.09 -1.15
C VAL A 395 -10.77 -9.69 -0.19
N HIS A 396 -9.49 -9.40 -0.38
CA HIS A 396 -8.40 -9.93 0.44
C HIS A 396 -8.55 -9.58 1.94
N ASN A 397 -8.93 -8.35 2.26
CA ASN A 397 -9.10 -7.89 3.64
C ASN A 397 -10.19 -8.69 4.36
N VAL A 398 -11.32 -8.93 3.70
CA VAL A 398 -12.41 -9.75 4.26
C VAL A 398 -11.95 -11.21 4.46
N ILE A 399 -11.09 -11.73 3.58
CA ILE A 399 -10.55 -13.09 3.70
C ILE A 399 -9.56 -13.19 4.87
N LYS A 400 -8.61 -12.26 5.00
CA LYS A 400 -7.56 -12.29 6.02
C LYS A 400 -8.10 -12.24 7.45
N GLU A 401 -9.23 -11.58 7.68
CA GLU A 401 -9.82 -11.41 9.02
C GLU A 401 -10.47 -12.69 9.59
N ALA A 402 -10.20 -13.89 9.04
CA ALA A 402 -10.88 -15.16 9.32
C ALA A 402 -10.68 -15.80 10.69
N GLU A 403 -9.56 -15.53 11.34
CA GLU A 403 -9.10 -16.33 12.48
C GLU A 403 -9.78 -15.87 13.79
N GLY A 404 -10.28 -16.82 14.59
CA GLY A 404 -10.80 -16.57 15.94
C GLY A 404 -12.18 -15.90 16.04
N GLN A 405 -13.01 -15.97 14.99
CA GLN A 405 -14.29 -15.25 14.91
C GLN A 405 -15.45 -15.92 15.65
N THR A 406 -16.37 -15.09 16.16
CA THR A 406 -17.69 -15.51 16.67
C THR A 406 -18.66 -15.86 15.54
N TYR A 407 -19.73 -16.61 15.84
CA TYR A 407 -20.74 -16.98 14.84
C TYR A 407 -21.37 -15.77 14.13
N ALA A 408 -21.65 -14.68 14.87
CA ALA A 408 -22.21 -13.46 14.29
C ALA A 408 -21.24 -12.80 13.29
N GLU A 409 -19.94 -12.79 13.61
CA GLU A 409 -18.89 -12.27 12.72
C GLU A 409 -18.73 -13.13 11.47
N ILE A 410 -18.85 -14.45 11.59
CA ILE A 410 -18.82 -15.38 10.44
C ILE A 410 -19.97 -15.08 9.47
N VAL A 411 -21.20 -14.92 9.98
CA VAL A 411 -22.37 -14.60 9.14
C VAL A 411 -22.22 -13.24 8.46
N GLN A 412 -21.79 -12.21 9.19
CA GLN A 412 -21.56 -10.88 8.62
C GLN A 412 -20.44 -10.91 7.56
N ARG A 413 -19.38 -11.68 7.80
CA ARG A 413 -18.27 -11.86 6.88
C ARG A 413 -18.69 -12.53 5.58
N ALA A 414 -19.61 -13.51 5.63
CA ALA A 414 -20.15 -14.12 4.41
C ALA A 414 -20.83 -13.09 3.50
N VAL A 415 -21.66 -12.21 4.08
CA VAL A 415 -22.33 -11.12 3.35
C VAL A 415 -21.31 -10.12 2.79
N LEU A 416 -20.30 -9.75 3.58
CA LEU A 416 -19.22 -8.84 3.13
C LEU A 416 -18.43 -9.45 1.97
N LEU A 417 -18.10 -10.73 2.05
CA LEU A 417 -17.35 -11.43 1.03
C LEU A 417 -18.16 -11.52 -0.28
N GLN A 418 -19.44 -11.86 -0.15
CA GLN A 418 -20.38 -11.87 -1.27
C GLN A 418 -20.45 -10.50 -1.96
N ASN A 419 -20.68 -9.43 -1.20
CA ASN A 419 -20.74 -8.06 -1.73
C ASN A 419 -19.41 -7.63 -2.38
N SER A 420 -18.29 -7.98 -1.76
CA SER A 420 -16.95 -7.66 -2.28
C SER A 420 -16.69 -8.34 -3.63
N PHE A 421 -17.03 -9.62 -3.76
CA PHE A 421 -16.93 -10.33 -5.04
C PHE A 421 -17.92 -9.79 -6.08
N THR A 422 -19.16 -9.51 -5.70
CA THR A 422 -20.15 -8.91 -6.61
C THR A 422 -19.63 -7.61 -7.20
N ALA A 423 -19.11 -6.69 -6.36
CA ALA A 423 -18.50 -5.45 -6.83
C ALA A 423 -17.28 -5.70 -7.74
N ALA A 424 -16.38 -6.62 -7.37
CA ALA A 424 -15.19 -6.93 -8.16
C ALA A 424 -15.53 -7.49 -9.55
N PHE A 425 -16.37 -8.53 -9.62
CA PHE A 425 -16.74 -9.18 -10.87
C PHE A 425 -17.60 -8.29 -11.77
N GLU A 426 -18.51 -7.49 -11.20
CA GLU A 426 -19.34 -6.56 -11.99
C GLU A 426 -18.49 -5.46 -12.64
N LEU A 427 -17.69 -4.74 -11.83
CA LEU A 427 -16.91 -3.60 -12.32
C LEU A 427 -15.78 -4.02 -13.26
N VAL A 428 -15.07 -5.12 -12.96
CA VAL A 428 -14.04 -5.64 -13.88
C VAL A 428 -14.68 -6.27 -15.12
N GLY A 429 -15.89 -6.84 -15.00
CA GLY A 429 -16.69 -7.29 -16.13
C GLY A 429 -16.94 -6.19 -17.15
N HIS A 430 -17.32 -4.99 -16.69
CA HIS A 430 -17.50 -3.82 -17.58
C HIS A 430 -16.19 -3.38 -18.25
N ILE A 431 -15.06 -3.42 -17.54
CA ILE A 431 -13.74 -3.11 -18.10
C ILE A 431 -13.36 -4.11 -19.21
N MET A 432 -13.56 -5.41 -18.97
CA MET A 432 -13.30 -6.46 -19.96
C MET A 432 -14.24 -6.38 -21.17
N GLU A 433 -15.53 -6.15 -20.91
CA GLU A 433 -16.52 -5.95 -21.97
C GLU A 433 -16.12 -4.78 -22.87
N ARG A 434 -15.75 -3.65 -22.26
CA ARG A 434 -15.29 -2.48 -23.00
C ARG A 434 -14.07 -2.79 -23.86
N CYS A 435 -13.05 -3.42 -23.28
CA CYS A 435 -11.83 -3.78 -23.99
C CYS A 435 -12.12 -4.69 -25.19
N SER A 436 -13.10 -5.58 -25.07
CA SER A 436 -13.52 -6.50 -26.15
C SER A 436 -14.22 -5.80 -27.32
N GLN A 437 -14.78 -4.60 -27.10
CA GLN A 437 -15.44 -3.81 -28.15
C GLN A 437 -14.44 -3.03 -29.02
N LEU A 438 -13.19 -2.91 -28.59
CA LEU A 438 -12.14 -2.21 -29.33
C LEU A 438 -11.72 -2.99 -30.59
N HIS A 439 -11.21 -2.25 -31.59
CA HIS A 439 -10.64 -2.86 -32.79
C HIS A 439 -9.43 -3.75 -32.45
N ASP A 440 -8.52 -3.22 -31.64
CA ASP A 440 -7.34 -3.94 -31.13
C ASP A 440 -7.31 -3.90 -29.59
N PRO A 441 -7.87 -4.92 -28.92
CA PRO A 441 -7.84 -5.02 -27.46
C PRO A 441 -6.42 -5.16 -26.89
N SER A 442 -5.44 -5.61 -27.70
CA SER A 442 -4.08 -5.83 -27.21
C SER A 442 -3.34 -4.53 -26.90
N SER A 443 -3.74 -3.43 -27.53
CA SER A 443 -3.09 -2.12 -27.37
C SER A 443 -3.80 -1.19 -26.37
N SER A 444 -4.87 -1.67 -25.72
CA SER A 444 -5.70 -0.88 -24.81
C SER A 444 -5.01 -0.54 -23.48
N TYR A 445 -5.25 0.67 -22.95
CA TYR A 445 -4.80 1.03 -21.59
C TYR A 445 -5.51 0.23 -20.49
N LEU A 446 -6.61 -0.48 -20.80
CA LEU A 446 -7.35 -1.33 -19.86
C LEU A 446 -6.62 -2.65 -19.60
N LEU A 447 -5.78 -3.09 -20.53
CA LEU A 447 -5.16 -4.41 -20.53
C LEU A 447 -4.25 -4.69 -19.32
N PRO A 448 -3.42 -3.74 -18.83
CA PRO A 448 -2.61 -3.91 -17.62
C PRO A 448 -3.45 -4.24 -16.39
N GLY A 449 -4.59 -3.54 -16.21
CA GLY A 449 -5.49 -3.84 -15.11
C GLY A 449 -6.19 -5.19 -15.25
N ILE A 450 -6.62 -5.54 -16.47
CA ILE A 450 -7.22 -6.85 -16.77
C ILE A 450 -6.23 -7.97 -16.42
N LEU A 451 -4.96 -7.85 -16.84
CA LEU A 451 -3.88 -8.79 -16.51
C LEU A 451 -3.80 -9.01 -14.99
N VAL A 452 -3.67 -7.92 -14.23
CA VAL A 452 -3.57 -7.98 -12.77
C VAL A 452 -4.74 -8.76 -12.15
N PHE A 453 -5.96 -8.54 -12.63
CA PHE A 453 -7.14 -9.23 -12.09
C PHE A 453 -7.18 -10.73 -12.43
N VAL A 454 -6.89 -11.11 -13.68
CA VAL A 454 -6.91 -12.53 -14.06
C VAL A 454 -5.77 -13.32 -13.43
N GLU A 455 -4.59 -12.71 -13.25
CA GLU A 455 -3.48 -13.34 -12.54
C GLU A 455 -3.80 -13.51 -11.05
N TRP A 456 -4.42 -12.53 -10.40
CA TRP A 456 -4.91 -12.68 -9.03
C TRP A 456 -5.87 -13.87 -8.89
N LEU A 457 -6.85 -13.99 -9.80
CA LEU A 457 -7.76 -15.13 -9.80
C LEU A 457 -7.02 -16.47 -10.03
N ALA A 458 -6.03 -16.50 -10.94
CA ALA A 458 -5.21 -17.68 -11.18
C ALA A 458 -4.34 -18.06 -9.97
N CYS A 459 -3.93 -17.09 -9.14
CA CYS A 459 -3.23 -17.33 -7.88
C CYS A 459 -4.14 -17.85 -6.76
N CYS A 460 -5.47 -17.75 -6.92
CA CYS A 460 -6.46 -18.08 -5.91
C CYS A 460 -7.63 -18.88 -6.52
N THR A 461 -7.31 -20.05 -7.08
CA THR A 461 -8.25 -20.90 -7.83
C THR A 461 -9.53 -21.23 -7.07
N ASP A 462 -9.45 -21.43 -5.76
CA ASP A 462 -10.62 -21.70 -4.90
C ASP A 462 -11.59 -20.52 -4.88
N LEU A 463 -11.05 -19.30 -4.79
CA LEU A 463 -11.82 -18.06 -4.84
C LEU A 463 -12.41 -17.84 -6.23
N ALA A 464 -11.68 -18.23 -7.28
CA ALA A 464 -12.13 -18.13 -8.68
C ALA A 464 -13.23 -19.15 -9.02
N ALA A 465 -13.21 -20.35 -8.45
CA ALA A 465 -14.23 -21.38 -8.64
C ALA A 465 -15.59 -20.97 -8.03
N GLY A 466 -15.59 -20.49 -6.77
CA GLY A 466 -16.81 -20.02 -6.12
C GLY A 466 -17.78 -21.15 -5.75
N ASN A 467 -17.31 -22.09 -4.93
CA ASN A 467 -18.07 -23.30 -4.57
C ASN A 467 -19.31 -23.02 -3.71
N ASP A 468 -19.29 -21.96 -2.90
CA ASP A 468 -20.37 -21.57 -1.98
C ASP A 468 -20.89 -20.16 -2.31
N THR A 469 -21.55 -20.00 -3.45
CA THR A 469 -22.08 -18.71 -3.92
C THR A 469 -23.61 -18.69 -3.89
N ASP A 470 -24.20 -17.55 -3.53
CA ASP A 470 -25.65 -17.36 -3.59
C ASP A 470 -26.12 -17.11 -5.03
N GLU A 471 -27.44 -17.07 -5.26
CA GLU A 471 -28.01 -16.94 -6.60
C GLU A 471 -27.60 -15.62 -7.30
N ASN A 472 -27.52 -14.52 -6.54
CA ASN A 472 -27.12 -13.21 -7.07
C ASN A 472 -25.65 -13.20 -7.49
N GLN A 473 -24.77 -13.69 -6.62
CA GLN A 473 -23.33 -13.76 -6.91
C GLN A 473 -23.05 -14.77 -8.04
N ALA A 474 -23.74 -15.91 -8.06
CA ALA A 474 -23.64 -16.89 -9.14
C ALA A 474 -24.00 -16.27 -10.50
N THR A 475 -25.05 -15.44 -10.53
CA THR A 475 -25.46 -14.70 -11.74
C THR A 475 -24.38 -13.72 -12.22
N VAL A 476 -23.82 -12.93 -11.30
CA VAL A 476 -22.75 -11.95 -11.63
C VAL A 476 -21.48 -12.66 -12.08
N ARG A 477 -21.08 -13.75 -11.41
CA ARG A 477 -19.94 -14.59 -11.81
C ARG A 477 -20.15 -15.22 -13.18
N SER A 478 -21.34 -15.76 -13.45
CA SER A 478 -21.67 -16.34 -14.75
C SER A 478 -21.55 -15.29 -15.87
N LYS A 479 -22.11 -14.08 -15.68
CA LYS A 479 -21.94 -12.98 -16.63
C LYS A 479 -20.48 -12.61 -16.84
N PHE A 480 -19.71 -12.46 -15.76
CA PHE A 480 -18.29 -12.15 -15.84
C PHE A 480 -17.52 -13.21 -16.63
N TRP A 481 -17.69 -14.50 -16.32
CA TRP A 481 -16.95 -15.56 -16.98
C TRP A 481 -17.32 -15.71 -18.46
N ASN A 482 -18.60 -15.54 -18.82
CA ASN A 482 -19.01 -15.46 -20.22
C ASN A 482 -18.32 -14.30 -20.94
N GLY A 483 -18.26 -13.12 -20.31
CA GLY A 483 -17.53 -11.96 -20.83
C GLY A 483 -16.02 -12.21 -20.95
N CYS A 484 -15.42 -12.86 -19.96
CA CYS A 484 -14.01 -13.22 -19.93
C CYS A 484 -13.63 -14.18 -21.08
N ILE A 485 -14.45 -15.21 -21.32
CA ILE A 485 -14.26 -16.14 -22.45
C ILE A 485 -14.37 -15.40 -23.78
N TYR A 486 -15.36 -14.52 -23.92
CA TYR A 486 -15.51 -13.70 -25.12
C TYR A 486 -14.28 -12.82 -25.35
N PHE A 487 -13.81 -12.14 -24.30
CA PHE A 487 -12.60 -11.31 -24.33
C PHE A 487 -11.36 -12.12 -24.74
N LEU A 488 -11.09 -13.26 -24.11
CA LEU A 488 -9.95 -14.13 -24.42
C LEU A 488 -9.99 -14.58 -25.89
N ASN A 489 -11.16 -15.00 -26.39
CA ASN A 489 -11.32 -15.41 -27.78
C ASN A 489 -11.19 -14.23 -28.77
N LYS A 490 -11.63 -13.03 -28.39
CA LYS A 490 -11.44 -11.80 -29.18
C LYS A 490 -9.96 -11.43 -29.27
N LEU A 491 -9.22 -11.55 -28.16
CA LEU A 491 -7.78 -11.30 -28.09
C LEU A 491 -6.97 -12.30 -28.95
N LEU A 492 -7.44 -13.55 -29.07
CA LEU A 492 -6.85 -14.54 -30.00
C LEU A 492 -7.10 -14.16 -31.45
N SER A 493 -8.30 -13.66 -31.74
CA SER A 493 -8.74 -13.35 -33.11
C SER A 493 -8.10 -12.08 -33.66
N SER A 494 -7.59 -11.18 -32.83
CA SER A 494 -6.95 -9.92 -33.25
C SER A 494 -5.50 -10.09 -33.74
N GLY A 495 -5.01 -11.33 -33.89
CA GLY A 495 -3.66 -11.60 -34.43
C GLY A 495 -2.51 -11.24 -33.49
N ALA A 496 -2.79 -11.07 -32.18
CA ALA A 496 -1.81 -10.67 -31.18
C ALA A 496 -0.79 -11.78 -30.81
N MET A 497 -0.91 -12.98 -31.39
CA MET A 497 0.01 -14.11 -31.21
C MET A 497 0.66 -14.50 -32.54
N PRO A 498 2.01 -14.60 -32.64
CA PRO A 498 2.61 -15.52 -33.59
C PRO A 498 2.26 -16.92 -33.10
N ILE A 499 1.52 -17.65 -33.92
CA ILE A 499 1.32 -19.09 -33.74
C ILE A 499 2.66 -19.73 -34.12
N GLU A 500 3.57 -19.85 -33.17
CA GLU A 500 4.65 -20.82 -33.30
C GLU A 500 4.07 -22.15 -32.83
N ASP A 501 3.87 -23.03 -33.81
CA ASP A 501 3.61 -24.45 -33.62
C ASP A 501 4.90 -25.08 -33.08
N ASP A 502 5.02 -25.13 -31.76
CA ASP A 502 5.65 -26.23 -31.03
C ASP A 502 5.35 -26.02 -29.55
N GLU A 503 5.59 -27.03 -28.75
CA GLU A 503 5.11 -27.27 -27.38
C GLU A 503 5.60 -26.25 -26.31
N GLU A 504 5.87 -24.99 -26.65
CA GLU A 504 6.31 -23.91 -25.73
C GLU A 504 5.14 -23.17 -25.03
N VAL A 505 4.01 -23.85 -24.76
CA VAL A 505 2.87 -23.23 -24.06
C VAL A 505 2.69 -23.86 -22.69
N ALA A 506 3.75 -23.80 -21.88
CA ALA A 506 3.72 -24.35 -20.53
C ALA A 506 4.39 -23.50 -19.45
N CYS A 507 4.65 -22.20 -19.66
CA CYS A 507 5.27 -21.39 -18.59
C CYS A 507 4.49 -21.35 -17.26
N PHE A 508 3.15 -21.53 -17.26
CA PHE A 508 2.32 -21.33 -16.07
C PHE A 508 1.16 -22.32 -15.95
N HIS A 509 1.42 -23.63 -16.03
CA HIS A 509 0.41 -24.64 -15.62
C HIS A 509 0.05 -24.51 -14.12
N ASN A 510 0.95 -23.89 -13.35
CA ASN A 510 0.77 -23.54 -11.97
C ASN A 510 1.51 -22.21 -11.72
N MET A 511 0.80 -21.14 -11.34
CA MET A 511 1.42 -19.84 -10.99
C MET A 511 2.39 -19.92 -9.79
N SER A 512 2.54 -21.09 -9.15
CA SER A 512 3.47 -21.35 -8.05
C SER A 512 4.68 -22.24 -8.38
N SER A 513 4.83 -22.75 -9.62
CA SER A 513 5.98 -23.60 -10.00
C SER A 513 6.33 -23.51 -11.49
N TYR A 514 7.62 -23.63 -11.83
CA TYR A 514 8.14 -23.34 -13.16
C TYR A 514 9.04 -24.46 -13.74
N GLU A 515 9.04 -24.64 -15.07
CA GLU A 515 9.93 -25.53 -15.83
C GLU A 515 11.02 -24.73 -16.58
N GLU A 516 12.30 -25.01 -16.32
CA GLU A 516 13.49 -24.32 -16.86
C GLU A 516 13.62 -24.39 -18.39
N GLY A 517 13.03 -23.44 -19.13
CA GLY A 517 13.23 -23.37 -20.60
C GLY A 517 12.99 -22.02 -21.29
N GLU A 518 12.04 -21.22 -20.82
CA GLU A 518 11.54 -20.04 -21.56
C GLU A 518 11.74 -18.71 -20.81
N THR A 519 12.48 -17.76 -21.40
CA THR A 519 12.94 -16.53 -20.73
C THR A 519 12.15 -15.25 -21.07
N GLU A 520 11.34 -15.24 -22.14
CA GLU A 520 10.70 -13.98 -22.61
C GLU A 520 9.50 -13.53 -21.75
N ASN A 521 8.75 -14.45 -21.14
CA ASN A 521 7.54 -14.14 -20.35
C ASN A 521 7.85 -13.76 -18.89
N ARG A 522 9.12 -13.76 -18.49
CA ARG A 522 9.52 -13.47 -17.09
C ARG A 522 9.68 -11.98 -16.82
N LEU A 523 9.66 -11.13 -17.84
CA LEU A 523 9.94 -9.71 -17.66
C LEU A 523 8.80 -9.03 -16.87
N ALA A 524 9.15 -8.38 -15.77
CA ALA A 524 8.23 -7.51 -15.05
C ALA A 524 7.85 -6.30 -15.92
N LEU A 525 6.54 -6.09 -16.10
CA LEU A 525 5.95 -4.95 -16.78
C LEU A 525 5.72 -3.80 -15.78
N TRP A 526 5.37 -2.60 -16.27
CA TRP A 526 5.20 -1.44 -15.38
C TRP A 526 4.13 -1.67 -14.30
N GLU A 527 3.06 -2.41 -14.61
CA GLU A 527 2.02 -2.75 -13.63
C GLU A 527 2.56 -3.64 -12.51
N ASP A 528 3.54 -4.51 -12.80
CA ASP A 528 4.19 -5.35 -11.80
C ASP A 528 5.13 -4.52 -10.91
N PHE A 529 5.82 -3.52 -11.49
CA PHE A 529 6.61 -2.57 -10.70
C PHE A 529 5.73 -1.70 -9.82
N GLU A 530 4.60 -1.20 -10.33
CA GLU A 530 3.65 -0.41 -9.54
C GLU A 530 3.12 -1.25 -8.37
N LEU A 531 2.80 -2.53 -8.59
CA LEU A 531 2.21 -3.44 -7.59
C LEU A 531 3.21 -4.34 -6.86
N ARG A 532 4.51 -4.09 -6.98
CA ARG A 532 5.54 -4.92 -6.33
C ARG A 532 5.32 -4.97 -4.81
N GLY A 533 5.38 -6.17 -4.24
CA GLY A 533 5.17 -6.40 -2.81
C GLY A 533 3.70 -6.47 -2.40
N PHE A 534 2.75 -6.33 -3.34
CA PHE A 534 1.33 -6.48 -3.05
C PHE A 534 1.00 -7.96 -2.82
N VAL A 535 0.80 -8.34 -1.55
CA VAL A 535 0.64 -9.72 -1.09
C VAL A 535 -0.37 -10.55 -1.91
N PRO A 536 -1.55 -10.02 -2.29
CA PRO A 536 -2.51 -10.78 -3.11
C PRO A 536 -1.96 -11.28 -4.46
N LEU A 537 -0.91 -10.65 -4.99
CA LEU A 537 -0.27 -11.01 -6.27
C LEU A 537 1.08 -11.70 -6.10
N LEU A 538 1.52 -11.95 -4.86
CA LEU A 538 2.86 -12.46 -4.59
C LEU A 538 3.20 -13.75 -5.37
N PRO A 539 2.29 -14.75 -5.49
CA PRO A 539 2.59 -15.95 -6.28
C PRO A 539 2.94 -15.62 -7.74
N ALA A 540 2.14 -14.79 -8.42
CA ALA A 540 2.42 -14.34 -9.79
C ALA A 540 3.68 -13.46 -9.90
N GLN A 541 4.07 -12.74 -8.84
CA GLN A 541 5.26 -11.88 -8.86
C GLN A 541 6.57 -12.65 -8.60
N THR A 542 6.53 -13.76 -7.87
CA THR A 542 7.76 -14.51 -7.48
C THR A 542 8.57 -15.04 -8.67
N ILE A 543 7.89 -15.30 -9.78
CA ILE A 543 8.43 -15.81 -11.03
C ILE A 543 8.96 -14.71 -11.97
N LEU A 544 8.68 -13.43 -11.66
CA LEU A 544 9.04 -12.30 -12.51
C LEU A 544 10.44 -11.78 -12.21
N ASP A 545 11.14 -11.42 -13.28
CA ASP A 545 12.42 -10.74 -13.28
C ASP A 545 12.22 -9.22 -13.14
N PHE A 546 12.50 -8.71 -11.93
CA PHE A 546 12.53 -7.28 -11.61
C PHE A 546 13.92 -6.64 -11.78
N SER A 547 14.91 -7.37 -12.32
CA SER A 547 16.28 -6.87 -12.47
C SER A 547 16.41 -5.85 -13.60
N ARG A 548 15.61 -5.99 -14.67
CA ARG A 548 15.55 -5.02 -15.76
C ARG A 548 14.67 -3.85 -15.36
N LYS A 549 15.22 -2.63 -15.34
CA LYS A 549 14.41 -1.43 -15.12
C LYS A 549 13.44 -1.24 -16.29
N HIS A 550 12.17 -0.94 -15.97
CA HIS A 550 11.17 -0.56 -16.96
C HIS A 550 11.54 0.81 -17.54
N PHE A 551 12.02 0.86 -18.78
CA PHE A 551 12.20 2.12 -19.48
C PHE A 551 10.85 2.58 -20.02
N PHE A 552 10.44 3.79 -19.67
CA PHE A 552 9.33 4.44 -20.35
C PHE A 552 9.72 4.64 -21.83
N GLY A 553 9.15 3.82 -22.71
CA GLY A 553 9.56 3.73 -24.13
C GLY A 553 10.30 2.45 -24.50
N GLY A 554 10.19 1.38 -23.70
CA GLY A 554 10.54 0.02 -24.10
C GLY A 554 9.88 -0.41 -25.41
N ASP A 555 10.24 -1.59 -25.91
CA ASP A 555 9.60 -2.15 -27.10
C ASP A 555 8.13 -2.46 -26.79
N VAL A 556 7.27 -1.47 -27.02
CA VAL A 556 5.83 -1.50 -26.74
C VAL A 556 5.18 -2.75 -27.34
N VAL A 557 5.72 -3.25 -28.46
CA VAL A 557 5.25 -4.47 -29.10
C VAL A 557 5.60 -5.72 -28.28
N LYS A 558 6.81 -5.78 -27.71
CA LYS A 558 7.21 -6.88 -26.80
C LYS A 558 6.43 -6.87 -25.50
N GLU A 559 6.27 -5.72 -24.85
CA GLU A 559 5.47 -5.60 -23.62
C GLU A 559 4.01 -6.00 -23.87
N ARG A 560 3.45 -5.56 -24.99
CA ARG A 560 2.12 -5.95 -25.44
C ARG A 560 2.01 -7.47 -25.62
N LYS A 561 2.96 -8.08 -26.34
CA LYS A 561 3.01 -9.54 -26.56
C LYS A 561 3.12 -10.30 -25.23
N ALA A 562 3.99 -9.85 -24.32
CA ALA A 562 4.16 -10.45 -22.99
C ALA A 562 2.87 -10.39 -22.16
N ARG A 563 2.20 -9.24 -22.14
CA ARG A 563 0.92 -9.04 -21.44
C ARG A 563 -0.16 -9.99 -21.96
N VAL A 564 -0.29 -10.09 -23.30
CA VAL A 564 -1.24 -11.00 -23.94
C VAL A 564 -0.93 -12.47 -23.60
N LYS A 565 0.35 -12.88 -23.67
CA LYS A 565 0.77 -14.25 -23.29
C LYS A 565 0.43 -14.58 -21.83
N ARG A 566 0.70 -13.65 -20.89
CA ARG A 566 0.38 -13.84 -19.47
C ARG A 566 -1.12 -13.93 -19.19
N ILE A 567 -1.93 -13.09 -19.83
CA ILE A 567 -3.41 -13.18 -19.76
C ILE A 567 -3.88 -14.55 -20.22
N PHE A 568 -3.34 -15.07 -21.33
CA PHE A 568 -3.72 -16.40 -21.81
C PHE A 568 -3.29 -17.52 -20.88
N ALA A 569 -2.10 -17.42 -20.30
CA ALA A 569 -1.62 -18.42 -19.36
C ALA A 569 -2.48 -18.44 -18.09
N ALA A 570 -2.81 -17.28 -17.52
CA ALA A 570 -3.76 -17.17 -16.42
C ALA A 570 -5.14 -17.73 -16.79
N GLY A 571 -5.65 -17.41 -17.99
CA GLY A 571 -6.92 -17.96 -18.50
C GLY A 571 -6.90 -19.48 -18.64
N LYS A 572 -5.79 -20.07 -19.08
CA LYS A 572 -5.60 -21.53 -19.14
C LYS A 572 -5.49 -22.18 -17.76
N SER A 573 -4.82 -21.54 -16.81
CA SER A 573 -4.74 -22.03 -15.42
C SER A 573 -6.11 -22.01 -14.73
N LEU A 574 -7.00 -21.11 -15.13
CA LEU A 574 -8.38 -21.03 -14.65
C LEU A 574 -9.32 -21.98 -15.41
N ALA A 575 -8.90 -22.45 -16.59
CA ALA A 575 -9.60 -23.52 -17.29
C ALA A 575 -9.55 -24.79 -16.44
N ASN A 576 -10.61 -25.57 -16.47
CA ASN A 576 -10.83 -26.76 -15.64
C ASN A 576 -11.07 -26.52 -14.14
N VAL A 577 -10.82 -25.31 -13.63
CA VAL A 577 -11.14 -24.88 -12.26
C VAL A 577 -12.54 -24.25 -12.19
N VAL A 578 -12.83 -23.33 -13.10
CA VAL A 578 -14.04 -22.50 -13.04
C VAL A 578 -15.22 -23.19 -13.73
N ARG A 579 -16.40 -23.10 -13.12
CA ARG A 579 -17.66 -23.59 -13.67
C ARG A 579 -18.64 -22.44 -13.92
N VAL A 580 -19.27 -22.45 -15.09
CA VAL A 580 -20.36 -21.57 -15.49
C VAL A 580 -21.58 -22.44 -15.73
N ASP A 581 -22.67 -22.20 -15.01
CA ASP A 581 -23.92 -22.96 -15.11
C ASP A 581 -23.70 -24.50 -15.01
N LYS A 582 -22.84 -24.91 -14.07
CA LYS A 582 -22.39 -26.29 -13.82
C LYS A 582 -21.53 -26.93 -14.93
N GLN A 583 -21.16 -26.18 -15.95
CA GLN A 583 -20.26 -26.62 -17.02
C GLN A 583 -18.88 -26.02 -16.83
N THR A 584 -17.84 -26.77 -17.14
CA THR A 584 -16.46 -26.35 -16.94
C THR A 584 -15.98 -25.49 -18.12
N ILE A 585 -15.19 -24.46 -17.82
CA ILE A 585 -14.47 -23.70 -18.86
C ILE A 585 -13.23 -24.52 -19.26
N TYR A 586 -13.02 -24.81 -20.53
CA TYR A 586 -11.83 -25.50 -21.02
C TYR A 586 -11.24 -24.83 -22.27
N PHE A 587 -9.95 -25.02 -22.52
CA PHE A 587 -9.29 -24.54 -23.73
C PHE A 587 -9.19 -25.67 -24.76
N ASN A 588 -9.88 -25.53 -25.90
CA ASN A 588 -9.80 -26.53 -26.96
C ASN A 588 -8.58 -26.28 -27.85
N SER A 589 -7.56 -27.12 -27.71
CA SER A 589 -6.32 -27.04 -28.47
C SER A 589 -6.51 -27.16 -30.00
N LYS A 590 -7.54 -27.89 -30.47
CA LYS A 590 -7.79 -28.10 -31.90
C LYS A 590 -8.32 -26.84 -32.58
N VAL A 591 -9.30 -26.17 -31.95
CA VAL A 591 -9.86 -24.92 -32.48
C VAL A 591 -9.16 -23.67 -31.96
N LYS A 592 -8.18 -23.83 -31.06
CA LYS A 592 -7.43 -22.76 -30.39
C LYS A 592 -8.37 -21.70 -29.78
N LYS A 593 -9.37 -22.13 -29.00
CA LYS A 593 -10.39 -21.26 -28.36
C LYS A 593 -10.82 -21.75 -26.98
N PHE A 594 -11.23 -20.82 -26.12
CA PHE A 594 -11.89 -21.12 -24.84
C PHE A 594 -13.37 -21.42 -25.05
N MET A 595 -13.86 -22.49 -24.43
CA MET A 595 -15.25 -22.95 -24.54
C MET A 595 -15.81 -23.38 -23.18
N ILE A 596 -17.14 -23.38 -23.07
CA ILE A 596 -17.88 -23.93 -21.94
C ILE A 596 -18.40 -25.31 -22.34
N GLY A 597 -18.18 -26.32 -21.50
CA GLY A 597 -18.74 -27.66 -21.71
C GLY A 597 -17.90 -28.76 -21.06
N VAL A 598 -18.07 -29.97 -21.56
CA VAL A 598 -17.25 -31.13 -21.18
C VAL A 598 -16.08 -31.21 -22.16
N GLU A 599 -14.85 -31.23 -21.66
CA GLU A 599 -13.66 -31.40 -22.48
C GLU A 599 -13.76 -32.74 -23.25
N PRO A 600 -13.60 -32.75 -24.59
CA PRO A 600 -13.55 -34.01 -25.33
C PRO A 600 -12.34 -34.80 -24.84
N GLN A 601 -12.56 -35.99 -24.28
CA GLN A 601 -11.46 -36.82 -23.78
C GLN A 601 -10.38 -36.99 -24.86
N ARG A 602 -9.13 -36.67 -24.50
CA ARG A 602 -7.97 -36.93 -25.37
C ARG A 602 -7.89 -38.44 -25.61
N THR A 603 -7.81 -38.81 -26.88
CA THR A 603 -7.71 -40.21 -27.32
C THR A 603 -6.36 -40.84 -26.96
N ASP A 604 -5.40 -40.04 -26.49
CA ASP A 604 -4.04 -40.47 -26.15
C ASP A 604 -3.91 -41.06 -24.72
N ASP A 605 -4.84 -40.78 -23.81
CA ASP A 605 -4.84 -41.38 -22.45
C ASP A 605 -5.27 -42.85 -22.44
N LEU A 606 -5.84 -43.36 -23.55
CA LEU A 606 -6.22 -44.76 -23.68
C LEU A 606 -5.05 -45.68 -24.07
N MET A 607 -3.90 -45.14 -24.48
CA MET A 607 -2.73 -45.94 -24.84
C MET A 607 -1.77 -46.20 -23.67
N LEU A 608 -1.84 -45.41 -22.58
CA LEU A 608 -1.03 -45.64 -21.38
C LEU A 608 -1.69 -46.60 -20.37
N ASN A 609 -3.00 -46.82 -20.47
CA ASN A 609 -3.75 -47.69 -19.56
C ASN A 609 -3.90 -49.15 -20.04
N ALA A 610 -3.29 -49.53 -21.16
CA ALA A 610 -3.38 -50.89 -21.72
C ALA A 610 -2.30 -51.87 -21.19
N PHE A 611 -1.36 -51.42 -20.36
CA PHE A 611 -0.32 -52.28 -19.77
C PHE A 611 -0.26 -52.16 -18.25
N SER A 612 -1.31 -52.60 -17.55
CA SER A 612 -1.19 -53.04 -16.15
C SER A 612 -2.45 -53.80 -15.73
N GLY A 613 -2.62 -54.99 -16.30
CA GLY A 613 -3.53 -55.99 -15.77
C GLY A 613 -2.71 -57.19 -15.31
N GLU A 614 -2.40 -57.27 -14.02
CA GLU A 614 -2.41 -58.53 -13.29
C GLU A 614 -2.50 -58.25 -11.79
N GLU A 615 -3.64 -58.63 -11.22
CA GLU A 615 -3.95 -58.60 -9.80
C GLU A 615 -3.08 -59.63 -9.05
N ASN A 616 -2.59 -59.26 -7.86
CA ASN A 616 -2.56 -60.19 -6.75
C ASN A 616 -2.75 -59.44 -5.43
N VAL A 617 -3.93 -59.65 -4.85
CA VAL A 617 -4.28 -59.36 -3.46
C VAL A 617 -3.58 -60.38 -2.58
N LEU A 618 -2.89 -59.93 -1.52
CA LEU A 618 -3.03 -60.47 -0.15
C LEU A 618 -2.13 -59.73 0.87
N GLN A 619 -2.84 -59.17 1.86
CA GLN A 619 -2.59 -59.29 3.31
C GLN A 619 -1.84 -58.16 4.05
N GLU A 620 -2.62 -57.51 4.91
CA GLU A 620 -2.23 -56.58 5.98
C GLU A 620 -1.33 -57.23 7.03
N ILE A 621 -0.23 -56.55 7.40
CA ILE A 621 0.34 -56.53 8.77
C ILE A 621 0.88 -55.09 9.01
N PRO A 622 0.61 -54.48 10.18
CA PRO A 622 0.84 -53.05 10.42
C PRO A 622 2.30 -52.76 10.78
N VAL A 623 2.88 -51.70 10.22
CA VAL A 623 4.23 -51.23 10.57
C VAL A 623 4.17 -49.88 11.27
N GLU A 624 4.86 -49.87 12.40
CA GLU A 624 4.96 -48.88 13.45
C GLU A 624 5.26 -47.45 12.99
N THR A 625 4.57 -46.52 13.64
CA THR A 625 4.89 -45.10 13.70
C THR A 625 6.29 -44.89 14.29
N THR A 626 7.30 -44.87 13.45
CA THR A 626 8.63 -44.36 13.82
C THR A 626 8.66 -42.86 13.56
N LYS A 627 8.51 -42.09 14.64
CA LYS A 627 8.80 -40.65 14.69
C LYS A 627 10.22 -40.41 14.21
N LEU A 628 10.40 -39.77 13.05
CA LEU A 628 11.66 -39.14 12.67
C LEU A 628 11.47 -37.62 12.68
N GLY A 629 12.27 -36.98 13.52
CA GLY A 629 12.05 -35.66 14.08
C GLY A 629 12.02 -34.52 13.08
N SER A 630 11.14 -33.55 13.38
CA SER A 630 11.22 -32.21 12.86
C SER A 630 12.57 -31.59 13.24
N LEU A 631 13.39 -31.29 12.24
CA LEU A 631 14.45 -30.31 12.40
C LEU A 631 13.78 -28.94 12.34
N GLN A 632 13.49 -28.41 13.52
CA GLN A 632 13.15 -27.01 13.72
C GLN A 632 14.21 -26.10 13.07
N PRO A 633 13.82 -25.06 12.33
CA PRO A 633 14.67 -23.90 12.19
C PRO A 633 14.84 -23.29 13.60
N LYS A 634 16.08 -23.07 14.03
CA LYS A 634 16.37 -22.41 15.30
C LYS A 634 15.66 -21.05 15.36
N PRO A 635 14.97 -20.74 16.47
CA PRO A 635 14.33 -19.45 16.64
C PRO A 635 15.41 -18.37 16.79
N LEU A 636 15.39 -17.37 15.92
CA LEU A 636 15.94 -16.07 16.27
C LEU A 636 15.06 -15.54 17.40
N GLN A 637 15.67 -15.33 18.57
CA GLN A 637 15.01 -14.84 19.76
C GLN A 637 14.30 -13.51 19.46
N TYR A 638 12.98 -13.58 19.51
CA TYR A 638 12.11 -12.45 19.79
C TYR A 638 12.61 -11.76 21.06
N ILE A 639 12.98 -10.49 20.93
CA ILE A 639 13.00 -9.57 22.06
C ILE A 639 11.62 -8.91 22.05
N GLU A 640 11.00 -8.91 23.22
CA GLU A 640 9.69 -8.37 23.52
C GLU A 640 9.47 -7.01 22.88
N GLU A 641 8.30 -6.89 22.25
CA GLU A 641 7.68 -5.67 21.78
C GLU A 641 7.53 -4.69 22.96
N GLU A 642 8.53 -3.85 23.18
CA GLU A 642 8.30 -2.55 23.81
C GLU A 642 7.60 -1.69 22.75
N GLU A 643 6.28 -1.55 22.92
CA GLU A 643 5.40 -0.50 22.40
C GLU A 643 6.01 0.31 21.25
N GLU A 644 5.59 -0.03 20.02
CA GLU A 644 5.67 0.84 18.84
C GLU A 644 4.83 2.11 19.09
N GLU A 645 5.26 2.97 20.01
CA GLU A 645 4.74 4.32 20.17
C GLU A 645 5.52 5.27 19.26
N GLU A 646 4.74 5.95 18.42
CA GLU A 646 5.09 7.08 17.58
C GLU A 646 5.87 6.76 16.30
N ASP A 647 5.33 5.82 15.52
CA ASP A 647 5.07 6.16 14.12
C ASP A 647 4.30 7.49 14.04
N GLU A 648 4.52 8.26 12.99
CA GLU A 648 3.81 9.52 12.78
C GLU A 648 2.30 9.27 12.64
N VAL A 649 1.59 9.20 13.76
CA VAL A 649 0.13 9.20 13.85
C VAL A 649 -0.30 10.64 13.54
N ILE A 650 -0.23 11.04 12.27
CA ILE A 650 -1.08 12.12 11.77
C ILE A 650 -2.50 11.56 11.70
N VAL A 651 -3.12 11.35 12.88
CA VAL A 651 -4.57 11.37 12.97
C VAL A 651 -4.96 12.80 12.60
N PHE A 652 -5.64 12.93 11.47
CA PHE A 652 -6.23 14.19 11.03
C PHE A 652 -6.87 14.91 12.22
N LYS A 653 -6.33 16.06 12.60
CA LYS A 653 -7.16 17.12 13.20
C LYS A 653 -7.76 17.90 12.04
N PRO A 654 -9.09 18.01 11.94
CA PRO A 654 -9.75 18.68 10.82
C PRO A 654 -9.18 20.09 10.61
N ILE A 655 -8.94 20.45 9.35
CA ILE A 655 -8.78 21.85 8.96
C ILE A 655 -10.14 22.50 9.20
N VAL A 656 -10.26 23.33 10.23
CA VAL A 656 -11.40 24.21 10.41
C VAL A 656 -11.38 25.19 9.24
N VAL A 657 -12.28 24.96 8.28
CA VAL A 657 -12.65 25.99 7.31
C VAL A 657 -13.36 27.06 8.12
N GLU A 658 -12.77 28.25 8.22
CA GLU A 658 -13.42 29.44 8.76
C GLU A 658 -14.64 29.77 7.92
N THR A 659 -15.80 29.23 8.27
CA THR A 659 -17.08 29.83 7.94
C THR A 659 -17.56 30.60 9.16
N GLN A 660 -17.39 31.91 9.06
CA GLN A 660 -17.96 32.94 9.89
C GLN A 660 -19.49 32.72 10.01
N ASN A 661 -19.97 32.41 11.22
CA ASN A 661 -21.24 32.91 11.78
C ASN A 661 -21.38 32.40 13.23
N ASP A 662 -21.26 33.36 14.16
CA ASP A 662 -21.50 33.20 15.59
C ASP A 662 -22.95 32.80 15.88
N VAL A 663 -23.16 31.76 16.71
CA VAL A 663 -24.09 31.83 17.85
C VAL A 663 -23.55 30.95 18.99
N VAL A 664 -23.35 31.61 20.12
CA VAL A 664 -22.91 31.12 21.44
C VAL A 664 -23.85 30.06 22.02
N SER A 665 -23.31 28.96 22.55
CA SER A 665 -23.78 28.44 23.86
C SER A 665 -22.73 27.57 24.56
N SER A 666 -22.48 27.93 25.81
CA SER A 666 -21.53 27.37 26.76
C SER A 666 -22.13 26.17 27.51
N LYS A 667 -21.31 25.14 27.80
CA LYS A 667 -21.18 24.54 29.14
C LYS A 667 -20.10 23.46 29.18
N TRP A 668 -19.08 23.68 30.02
CA TRP A 668 -18.15 22.68 30.54
C TRP A 668 -18.71 22.04 31.81
N ALA A 669 -18.49 20.74 31.98
CA ALA A 669 -18.15 20.12 33.27
C ALA A 669 -17.39 18.78 33.02
N PRO A 670 -16.32 18.47 33.79
CA PRO A 670 -15.49 17.30 33.61
C PRO A 670 -16.03 16.09 34.39
N TYR A 671 -15.82 14.86 33.91
CA TYR A 671 -16.15 13.66 34.67
C TYR A 671 -14.94 12.75 34.87
N GLU A 672 -14.86 12.25 36.11
CA GLU A 672 -13.76 11.54 36.76
C GLU A 672 -13.60 10.09 36.29
N GLY A 673 -12.36 9.62 36.39
CA GLY A 673 -11.94 8.27 36.03
C GLY A 673 -12.53 7.18 36.93
N LEU A 674 -12.94 6.09 36.28
CA LEU A 674 -13.38 4.84 36.89
C LEU A 674 -12.17 4.03 37.36
N LYS A 675 -12.12 3.70 38.65
CA LYS A 675 -11.28 2.63 39.21
C LYS A 675 -12.03 1.28 39.16
N PRO A 676 -11.31 0.15 39.09
CA PRO A 676 -11.92 -1.16 38.95
C PRO A 676 -12.41 -1.75 40.27
N ILE A 677 -13.43 -2.58 40.13
CA ILE A 677 -14.16 -3.37 41.12
C ILE A 677 -13.25 -4.40 41.79
N GLN A 678 -13.27 -4.47 43.12
CA GLN A 678 -12.68 -5.55 43.90
C GLN A 678 -13.76 -6.19 44.78
N ASN A 679 -13.90 -7.51 44.65
CA ASN A 679 -14.85 -8.34 45.37
C ASN A 679 -14.52 -8.42 46.86
N SER A 680 -15.58 -8.39 47.67
CA SER A 680 -15.62 -8.59 49.11
C SER A 680 -15.52 -10.07 49.49
N TYR A 681 -14.76 -10.38 50.53
CA TYR A 681 -15.15 -11.31 51.60
C TYR A 681 -14.35 -10.97 52.87
N GLY A 682 -15.05 -10.80 53.99
CA GLY A 682 -14.50 -10.33 55.27
C GLY A 682 -14.10 -11.44 56.23
N GLY A 683 -13.37 -11.04 57.29
CA GLY A 683 -13.09 -11.85 58.47
C GLY A 683 -11.78 -11.48 59.17
N ASP A 684 -11.85 -10.55 60.12
CA ASP A 684 -10.82 -10.16 61.12
C ASP A 684 -10.90 -11.07 62.38
N PRO A 685 -10.04 -10.96 63.43
CA PRO A 685 -8.63 -10.50 63.53
C PRO A 685 -7.74 -11.32 64.54
N LYS A 686 -6.49 -10.84 64.73
CA LYS A 686 -5.48 -11.09 65.81
C LYS A 686 -4.48 -12.24 65.52
N VAL A 687 -3.16 -12.16 65.75
CA VAL A 687 -2.36 -11.64 66.89
C VAL A 687 -0.93 -11.26 66.43
N HIS A 688 -0.31 -10.33 67.17
CA HIS A 688 1.08 -9.86 67.14
C HIS A 688 2.20 -10.92 67.17
N GLY A 689 3.38 -10.53 66.66
CA GLY A 689 4.67 -11.04 67.16
C GLY A 689 5.85 -10.79 66.22
N SER A 690 6.52 -9.64 66.36
CA SER A 690 7.94 -9.50 65.94
C SER A 690 8.81 -9.92 67.13
N PHE A 691 9.91 -10.63 66.92
CA PHE A 691 11.21 -10.33 67.56
C PHE A 691 12.35 -11.15 66.94
N THR A 692 13.46 -10.44 66.82
CA THR A 692 14.82 -10.77 66.35
C THR A 692 15.66 -11.57 67.36
N SER A 693 16.61 -12.39 66.87
CA SER A 693 17.86 -12.82 67.56
C SER A 693 18.72 -13.65 66.58
N ALA A 694 19.84 -13.14 66.03
CA ALA A 694 21.24 -13.37 66.47
C ALA A 694 21.57 -14.87 66.73
N ALA A 695 22.36 -15.58 65.90
CA ALA A 695 23.80 -15.49 65.58
C ALA A 695 24.66 -16.48 66.41
N LEU A 696 25.38 -17.39 65.71
CA LEU A 696 26.75 -17.93 65.92
C LEU A 696 26.83 -19.36 65.34
N ASP A 697 27.62 -19.56 64.28
CA ASP A 697 28.95 -20.22 64.29
C ASP A 697 28.82 -21.71 63.99
N SER A 698 29.74 -22.40 63.31
CA SER A 698 30.90 -22.12 62.47
C SER A 698 31.40 -23.51 62.05
N LEU A 699 31.96 -23.67 60.85
CA LEU A 699 32.90 -24.73 60.40
C LEU A 699 32.98 -24.61 58.87
N GLN A 700 33.78 -23.70 58.32
CA GLN A 700 35.16 -23.95 57.89
C GLN A 700 35.38 -25.30 57.19
N GLN A 701 35.54 -25.26 55.87
CA GLN A 701 36.71 -25.82 55.20
C GLN A 701 36.96 -25.13 53.85
N THR A 702 38.08 -24.42 53.82
CA THR A 702 38.76 -23.85 52.64
C THR A 702 39.38 -24.96 51.79
N HIS A 703 39.38 -24.81 50.45
CA HIS A 703 40.58 -24.97 49.61
C HIS A 703 40.26 -24.69 48.11
N MET A 704 40.92 -23.67 47.57
CA MET A 704 41.40 -23.56 46.17
C MET A 704 42.89 -24.01 46.18
N PRO A 705 43.65 -24.19 45.05
CA PRO A 705 43.36 -23.90 43.63
C PRO A 705 43.86 -24.96 42.58
N LEU A 706 43.60 -24.67 41.29
CA LEU A 706 44.44 -24.86 40.08
C LEU A 706 44.98 -26.25 39.61
N SER A 707 44.48 -26.64 38.43
CA SER A 707 45.22 -26.94 37.17
C SER A 707 45.97 -28.27 36.91
N VAL A 708 45.84 -28.67 35.63
CA VAL A 708 46.64 -29.56 34.76
C VAL A 708 46.37 -31.06 34.80
N GLY A 709 45.92 -31.56 33.64
CA GLY A 709 45.75 -32.96 33.26
C GLY A 709 44.92 -33.06 31.99
#